data_AF-W9C7L1-F1
#
_entry.id   AF-W9C7L1-F1
#
_cell.length_a   1.000
_cell.length_b   1.000
_cell.length_c   1.000
_cell.angle_alpha   90.00
_cell.angle_beta   90.00
_cell.angle_gamma   90.00
#
_symmetry.space_group_name_H-M   'P 1'
#
loop_
_entity.id
_entity.type
_entity.pdbx_description
1 polymer ?
#
loop_
_entity_poly.entity_id
_entity_poly.type
_entity_poly.pdbx_seq_one_letter_code
_entity_poly.pdbx_strand_id
1 'polypeptide(L)'
;MVPTEETSNSKLSIAIIGGGLGGLALSIGLLPYRDHLTITIYEAAPRFAEIGAGIASGPNAVNVLGLISPDILKGYRKCATFNETRDRDNAWLTFRYGMDRKGEGGSGEGEGKKLDWIWNIGEKGRPLGEISQVLVREGIKRRSCVHRAMFLDEMAALIPDGMARFGKKLSTVEELDTYGDGKGLKLTFKDGETAMADVVIGCDGIKSATRKFVMGNQSIEPKFADIYAYRAMVPSDVARKAIGDDLALNGQLYLGYGGYMISYPVEHGDLINMVALKKAEGMEWNKENWLIPATKEEMLSDLEGFETKLVQLITEYGTRDKWGLFDLPHAEKYYRGRTCLMGDAAHASTPHLGAGSGMAFEDAYILSRLFEGVRNKDDVENALRAYDAVRRPRSQKLVRDSRRTGDIISFSDDEFGDDMGRIPHEVDLLYEWVWDYDIEGSLLEAKQLSGILWPKFLTALHFRVTNVKCAYPHTPPLDIYDGMKLCILDNGFTVAIFVINAFSDQMLPEDIQNLAQVGVIDRCLNPGKEEGRGNHATLVQDRNEPAIKDIPTLQSAQETGTSVQESHGPVTIQYEQTSNNATASDIPSQDPRMQFNFLLHYTKPGKGSLLKFFGKPTTTNIPTPINSSAISSSFVPSFPVPNLSSELDNFMQSVALPILDEYIWSSEINTPQINPSIQYSPQLEYRLQELRSKLITTQQKLFEHSDGDVPYFSEEMRSVLFTVTNLVDFTQLFFDHWYPNCPIIHQPTYNLETVSLPLLFVVFLIGAAYSSPRDTASLAVSCGALCEDFVFEDDDLKSLLRTERGGEDSASLQIVQAAFLVSVLQNWQNGPLARTRMCNRRYCEVVNIARILGLTSSRNMYATGIYPFDWIGYVEAEAKVRVMTLIYLVDSHYTLFNKFPPRLMIGEMIGDISSSDEAFAATDALVCEGYLIGTNEESRASLATSIEWLMGDEWDPIHHHGLTTLNLFTFLNCK
;
A
#
# COMPACT_ATOMS: atom_id res chain seq x y z
N MET A 1 8.27 -54.52 28.36
CA MET A 1 8.71 -53.11 28.50
C MET A 1 9.56 -52.79 27.29
N VAL A 2 9.10 -51.89 26.43
CA VAL A 2 9.94 -51.28 25.39
C VAL A 2 10.49 -50.00 26.01
N PRO A 3 11.80 -49.69 25.90
CA PRO A 3 12.31 -48.40 26.37
C PRO A 3 11.74 -47.28 25.49
N THR A 4 11.12 -46.28 26.11
CA THR A 4 10.82 -45.02 25.45
C THR A 4 12.13 -44.26 25.27
N GLU A 5 12.51 -43.96 24.03
CA GLU A 5 13.63 -43.06 23.76
C GLU A 5 13.28 -41.64 24.21
N GLU A 6 13.92 -41.16 25.27
CA GLU A 6 13.92 -39.74 25.59
C GLU A 6 14.78 -39.02 24.53
N THR A 7 14.13 -38.48 23.49
CA THR A 7 14.80 -37.62 22.52
C THR A 7 15.26 -36.34 23.21
N SER A 8 16.57 -36.26 23.51
CA SER A 8 17.16 -35.10 24.16
C SER A 8 17.02 -33.88 23.27
N ASN A 9 16.07 -33.00 23.61
CA ASN A 9 15.75 -31.79 22.85
C ASN A 9 16.87 -30.74 23.03
N SER A 10 17.97 -30.93 22.29
CA SER A 10 19.21 -30.17 22.45
C SER A 10 19.07 -28.76 21.86
N LYS A 11 19.45 -27.75 22.67
CA LYS A 11 19.29 -26.34 22.29
C LYS A 11 20.22 -25.97 21.14
N LEU A 12 19.66 -25.36 20.11
CA LEU A 12 20.36 -25.03 18.88
C LEU A 12 21.31 -23.85 19.09
N SER A 13 22.59 -24.03 18.74
CA SER A 13 23.66 -23.11 19.12
C SER A 13 23.99 -22.07 18.03
N ILE A 14 24.01 -20.80 18.41
CA ILE A 14 24.20 -19.64 17.54
C ILE A 14 25.44 -18.86 17.98
N ALA A 15 26.46 -18.81 17.11
CA ALA A 15 27.63 -17.96 17.27
C ALA A 15 27.44 -16.62 16.53
N ILE A 16 27.31 -15.53 17.27
CA ILE A 16 27.25 -14.17 16.74
C ILE A 16 28.68 -13.61 16.73
N ILE A 17 29.18 -13.20 15.56
CA ILE A 17 30.57 -12.78 15.38
C ILE A 17 30.61 -11.25 15.26
N GLY A 18 31.18 -10.57 16.25
CA GLY A 18 31.15 -9.12 16.38
C GLY A 18 30.02 -8.64 17.30
N GLY A 19 30.40 -7.91 18.35
CA GLY A 19 29.55 -7.32 19.38
C GLY A 19 29.36 -5.82 19.22
N GLY A 20 29.42 -5.30 18.00
CA GLY A 20 28.95 -3.95 17.68
C GLY A 20 27.42 -3.85 17.71
N LEU A 21 26.88 -2.64 17.56
CA LEU A 21 25.45 -2.31 17.72
C LEU A 21 24.47 -3.32 17.07
N GLY A 22 24.69 -3.74 15.82
CA GLY A 22 23.82 -4.72 15.15
C GLY A 22 23.88 -6.13 15.78
N GLY A 23 25.09 -6.58 16.15
CA GLY A 23 25.28 -7.86 16.84
C GLY A 23 24.67 -7.88 18.24
N LEU A 24 24.75 -6.77 18.98
CA LEU A 24 24.05 -6.63 20.26
C LEU A 24 22.52 -6.55 20.08
N ALA A 25 22.02 -5.82 19.08
CA ALA A 25 20.59 -5.74 18.79
C ALA A 25 20.00 -7.14 18.50
N LEU A 26 20.68 -7.93 17.66
CA LEU A 26 20.30 -9.32 17.39
C LEU A 26 20.39 -10.18 18.65
N SER A 27 21.48 -10.07 19.41
CA SER A 27 21.68 -10.82 20.65
C SER A 27 20.55 -10.60 21.65
N ILE A 28 20.12 -9.35 21.82
CA ILE A 28 19.02 -8.95 22.72
C ILE A 28 17.66 -9.44 22.17
N GLY A 29 17.42 -9.28 20.86
CA GLY A 29 16.21 -9.79 20.20
C GLY A 29 16.06 -11.32 20.27
N LEU A 30 17.16 -12.06 20.43
CA LEU A 30 17.16 -13.51 20.62
C LEU A 30 16.98 -13.96 22.09
N LEU A 31 17.13 -13.06 23.08
CA LEU A 31 17.00 -13.41 24.51
C LEU A 31 15.65 -14.04 24.92
N PRO A 32 14.48 -13.69 24.31
CA PRO A 32 13.20 -14.35 24.57
C PRO A 32 13.12 -15.81 24.11
N TYR A 33 14.07 -16.26 23.28
CA TYR A 33 14.04 -17.57 22.61
C TYR A 33 15.11 -18.53 23.18
N ARG A 34 15.72 -18.18 24.33
CA ARG A 34 16.76 -18.99 25.00
C ARG A 34 16.26 -20.33 25.57
N ASP A 35 14.97 -20.64 25.47
CA ASP A 35 14.44 -21.95 25.83
C ASP A 35 14.85 -23.01 24.81
N HIS A 36 14.88 -22.69 23.52
CA HIS A 36 15.38 -23.58 22.46
C HIS A 36 16.73 -23.15 21.84
N LEU A 37 17.20 -21.92 22.09
CA LEU A 37 18.46 -21.40 21.55
C LEU A 37 19.58 -21.24 22.60
N THR A 38 20.81 -21.54 22.20
CA THR A 38 22.04 -21.20 22.97
C THR A 38 22.82 -20.14 22.21
N ILE A 39 22.90 -18.92 22.73
CA ILE A 39 23.54 -17.78 22.06
C ILE A 39 24.95 -17.59 22.61
N THR A 40 25.93 -17.27 21.77
CA THR A 40 27.25 -16.79 22.22
C THR A 40 27.80 -15.73 21.28
N ILE A 41 28.23 -14.60 21.84
CA ILE A 41 28.86 -13.49 21.12
C ILE A 41 30.38 -13.68 21.17
N TYR A 42 31.03 -13.65 20.01
CA TYR A 42 32.48 -13.67 19.88
C TYR A 42 32.96 -12.31 19.40
N GLU A 43 33.62 -11.55 20.29
CA GLU A 43 34.09 -10.19 20.02
C GLU A 43 35.63 -10.17 19.99
N ALA A 44 36.20 -9.49 19.00
CA ALA A 44 37.63 -9.36 18.80
C ALA A 44 38.31 -8.41 19.81
N ALA A 45 37.61 -7.39 20.28
CA ALA A 45 38.03 -6.48 21.33
C ALA A 45 38.05 -7.16 22.72
N PRO A 46 38.84 -6.65 23.69
CA PRO A 46 38.92 -7.21 25.05
C PRO A 46 37.69 -6.88 25.93
N ARG A 47 36.80 -6.02 25.45
CA ARG A 47 35.48 -5.67 26.02
C ARG A 47 34.60 -5.12 24.90
N PHE A 48 33.30 -4.96 25.14
CA PHE A 48 32.50 -4.05 24.31
C PHE A 48 33.06 -2.63 24.50
N ALA A 49 33.54 -2.04 23.40
CA ALA A 49 34.12 -0.71 23.32
C ALA A 49 34.33 -0.34 21.86
N GLU A 50 33.79 0.79 21.43
CA GLU A 50 34.01 1.30 20.08
C GLU A 50 34.42 2.77 20.15
N ILE A 51 35.57 3.11 19.55
CA ILE A 51 35.94 4.51 19.31
C ILE A 51 35.07 4.98 18.14
N GLY A 52 34.27 6.01 18.36
CA GLY A 52 33.28 6.48 17.39
C GLY A 52 32.83 7.89 17.68
N ALA A 53 32.13 8.48 16.71
CA ALA A 53 31.49 9.79 16.87
C ALA A 53 29.99 9.61 17.13
N GLY A 54 29.20 10.67 16.95
CA GLY A 54 27.74 10.55 16.93
C GLY A 54 27.24 9.59 15.84
N ILE A 55 26.19 8.84 16.18
CA ILE A 55 25.35 8.11 15.22
C ILE A 55 24.00 8.81 15.17
N ALA A 56 23.57 9.21 13.99
CA ALA A 56 22.18 9.57 13.73
C ALA A 56 21.32 8.31 13.59
N SER A 57 20.03 8.39 13.93
CA SER A 57 19.09 7.28 13.73
C SER A 57 17.78 7.81 13.17
N GLY A 58 17.42 7.32 11.99
CA GLY A 58 16.16 7.67 11.34
C GLY A 58 14.95 7.11 12.10
N PRO A 59 13.75 7.65 11.86
CA PRO A 59 12.47 7.14 12.40
C PRO A 59 12.30 5.62 12.32
N ASN A 60 12.61 4.99 11.17
CA ASN A 60 12.59 3.54 11.00
C ASN A 60 13.51 2.81 12.01
N ALA A 61 14.74 3.29 12.16
CA ALA A 61 15.72 2.69 13.06
C ALA A 61 15.24 2.75 14.51
N VAL A 62 14.70 3.89 14.94
CA VAL A 62 14.16 4.08 16.29
C VAL A 62 12.95 3.17 16.54
N ASN A 63 12.03 3.06 15.58
CA ASN A 63 10.88 2.14 15.70
C ASN A 63 11.35 0.69 15.88
N VAL A 64 12.28 0.24 15.02
CA VAL A 64 12.83 -1.11 15.06
C VAL A 64 13.54 -1.43 16.37
N LEU A 65 14.25 -0.48 17.00
CA LEU A 65 14.81 -0.70 18.33
C LEU A 65 13.73 -1.06 19.36
N GLY A 66 12.55 -0.42 19.30
CA GLY A 66 11.40 -0.75 20.14
C GLY A 66 10.79 -2.13 19.82
N LEU A 67 10.68 -2.47 18.54
CA LEU A 67 10.18 -3.77 18.07
C LEU A 67 11.11 -4.95 18.41
N ILE A 68 12.41 -4.70 18.59
CA ILE A 68 13.39 -5.66 19.12
C ILE A 68 13.26 -5.76 20.65
N SER A 69 13.38 -4.63 21.36
CA SER A 69 13.22 -4.59 22.82
C SER A 69 12.96 -3.17 23.35
N PRO A 70 11.90 -2.96 24.15
CA PRO A 70 11.64 -1.69 24.83
C PRO A 70 12.82 -1.17 25.67
N ASP A 71 13.63 -2.06 26.25
CA ASP A 71 14.79 -1.64 27.06
C ASP A 71 15.95 -1.11 26.18
N ILE A 72 16.12 -1.57 24.93
CA ILE A 72 17.07 -0.93 24.00
C ILE A 72 16.60 0.48 23.67
N LEU A 73 15.31 0.66 23.37
CA LEU A 73 14.74 1.97 23.04
C LEU A 73 14.76 2.95 24.23
N LYS A 74 14.74 2.43 25.46
CA LYS A 74 14.94 3.18 26.70
C LYS A 74 16.41 3.59 26.89
N GLY A 75 17.36 2.68 26.66
CA GLY A 75 18.80 3.00 26.61
C GLY A 75 19.14 4.03 25.54
N TYR A 76 18.55 3.90 24.34
CA TYR A 76 18.68 4.86 23.25
C TYR A 76 18.28 6.27 23.68
N ARG A 77 17.09 6.41 24.30
CA ARG A 77 16.56 7.70 24.79
C ARG A 77 17.44 8.34 25.85
N LYS A 78 18.02 7.55 26.76
CA LYS A 78 18.97 8.04 27.76
C LYS A 78 20.21 8.71 27.15
N CYS A 79 20.64 8.27 25.97
CA CYS A 79 21.78 8.83 25.24
C CYS A 79 21.38 9.83 24.13
N ALA A 80 20.09 10.09 23.93
CA ALA A 80 19.60 10.82 22.77
C ALA A 80 19.85 12.33 22.89
N THR A 81 20.35 12.90 21.79
CA THR A 81 20.53 14.33 21.54
C THR A 81 19.73 14.71 20.30
N PHE A 82 19.07 15.86 20.33
CA PHE A 82 18.14 16.31 19.30
C PHE A 82 18.50 17.72 18.80
N ASN A 83 17.72 18.29 17.87
CA ASN A 83 17.69 19.74 17.65
C ASN A 83 17.15 20.44 18.91
N GLU A 84 17.75 21.55 19.33
CA GLU A 84 17.25 22.32 20.49
C GLU A 84 16.09 23.25 20.12
N THR A 85 16.10 23.84 18.92
CA THR A 85 15.11 24.85 18.52
C THR A 85 13.79 24.19 18.09
N ARG A 86 12.67 24.60 18.71
CA ARG A 86 11.37 23.89 18.64
C ARG A 86 10.73 23.84 17.25
N ASP A 87 11.03 24.82 16.40
CA ASP A 87 10.66 24.84 14.98
C ASP A 87 11.32 23.69 14.20
N ARG A 88 12.46 23.18 14.67
CA ARG A 88 13.22 22.09 14.02
C ARG A 88 13.00 20.72 14.65
N ASP A 89 11.98 20.55 15.48
CA ASP A 89 11.63 19.25 16.09
C ASP A 89 11.24 18.20 15.03
N ASN A 90 10.68 18.67 13.90
CA ASN A 90 10.32 17.85 12.74
C ASN A 90 11.40 17.80 11.65
N ALA A 91 12.49 18.57 11.74
CA ALA A 91 13.55 18.63 10.74
C ALA A 91 14.69 17.65 11.04
N TRP A 92 15.21 16.96 10.03
CA TRP A 92 16.36 16.05 10.14
C TRP A 92 17.70 16.80 10.09
N LEU A 93 17.85 17.61 9.05
CA LEU A 93 18.99 18.48 8.75
C LEU A 93 18.47 19.72 8.02
N THR A 94 18.96 20.89 8.39
CA THR A 94 18.78 22.13 7.62
C THR A 94 19.83 22.20 6.52
N PHE A 95 19.40 22.30 5.27
CA PHE A 95 20.25 22.50 4.09
C PHE A 95 20.64 23.96 3.95
N ARG A 96 21.94 24.19 3.72
CA ARG A 96 22.54 25.50 3.50
C ARG A 96 23.59 25.45 2.41
N TYR A 97 23.85 26.60 1.80
CA TYR A 97 25.02 26.78 0.95
C TYR A 97 26.30 26.78 1.82
N GLY A 98 27.21 25.84 1.57
CA GLY A 98 28.53 25.78 2.21
C GLY A 98 29.60 26.58 1.46
N MET A 99 29.47 26.66 0.14
CA MET A 99 30.19 27.58 -0.76
C MET A 99 29.22 28.60 -1.35
N ASP A 100 29.73 29.74 -1.82
CA ASP A 100 28.93 30.64 -2.67
C ASP A 100 28.68 29.97 -4.04
N ARG A 101 27.49 30.17 -4.62
CA ARG A 101 27.12 29.60 -5.92
C ARG A 101 28.00 30.17 -7.04
N LYS A 102 28.44 29.31 -7.96
CA LYS A 102 29.14 29.70 -9.19
C LYS A 102 28.12 30.24 -10.20
N GLY A 103 28.39 31.40 -10.77
CA GLY A 103 27.56 31.99 -11.82
C GLY A 103 28.39 32.74 -12.86
N GLU A 104 27.91 32.77 -14.10
CA GLU A 104 28.50 33.61 -15.15
C GLU A 104 28.11 35.08 -14.93
N GLY A 105 29.07 35.90 -14.49
CA GLY A 105 29.04 37.33 -14.75
C GLY A 105 28.38 38.25 -13.71
N GLY A 106 28.99 38.35 -12.52
CA GLY A 106 29.14 39.65 -11.87
C GLY A 106 28.32 39.92 -10.61
N SER A 107 28.99 40.61 -9.69
CA SER A 107 28.50 41.18 -8.43
C SER A 107 27.12 41.84 -8.53
N GLY A 108 26.12 41.25 -7.87
CA GLY A 108 24.79 41.81 -7.65
C GLY A 108 24.10 41.14 -6.47
N GLU A 109 23.07 41.77 -5.92
CA GLU A 109 22.32 41.21 -4.78
C GLU A 109 21.36 40.11 -5.26
N GLY A 110 21.67 38.86 -4.93
CA GLY A 110 20.89 37.67 -5.29
C GLY A 110 21.19 36.47 -4.38
N GLU A 111 20.44 35.40 -4.56
CA GLU A 111 20.45 34.17 -3.74
C GLU A 111 21.70 33.30 -3.96
N GLY A 112 22.08 32.52 -2.95
CA GLY A 112 23.10 31.47 -3.08
C GLY A 112 24.46 31.81 -2.47
N LYS A 113 24.49 32.57 -1.38
CA LYS A 113 25.68 32.91 -0.60
C LYS A 113 25.91 31.89 0.51
N LYS A 114 27.15 31.81 1.00
CA LYS A 114 27.49 30.99 2.18
C LYS A 114 26.55 31.21 3.35
N LEU A 115 26.13 30.10 3.96
CA LEU A 115 25.16 29.97 5.05
C LEU A 115 23.70 30.32 4.72
N ASP A 116 23.37 30.75 3.50
CA ASP A 116 21.97 30.95 3.07
C ASP A 116 21.17 29.65 3.30
N TRP A 117 19.96 29.79 3.82
CA TRP A 117 19.04 28.68 4.05
C TRP A 117 18.41 28.21 2.73
N ILE A 118 18.33 26.90 2.53
CA ILE A 118 17.76 26.27 1.34
C ILE A 118 16.48 25.50 1.70
N TRP A 119 16.57 24.60 2.68
CA TRP A 119 15.49 23.65 3.01
C TRP A 119 15.68 23.05 4.40
N ASN A 120 14.64 22.40 4.93
CA ASN A 120 14.70 21.58 6.14
C ASN A 120 14.22 20.16 5.81
N ILE A 121 15.15 19.20 5.71
CA ILE A 121 14.82 17.83 5.32
C ILE A 121 13.81 17.22 6.29
N GLY A 122 12.78 16.59 5.72
CA GLY A 122 11.73 15.90 6.45
C GLY A 122 10.73 16.82 7.16
N GLU A 123 10.91 18.14 7.22
CA GLU A 123 9.95 19.03 7.88
C GLU A 123 8.60 19.01 7.15
N LYS A 124 8.64 19.01 5.80
CA LYS A 124 7.48 18.97 4.90
C LYS A 124 7.25 17.60 4.25
N GLY A 125 8.05 16.60 4.62
CA GLY A 125 7.91 15.23 4.12
C GLY A 125 6.63 14.56 4.61
N ARG A 126 6.28 13.44 3.99
CA ARG A 126 5.10 12.61 4.31
C ARG A 126 4.97 12.33 5.82
N PRO A 127 3.74 12.25 6.36
CA PRO A 127 3.49 11.66 7.66
C PRO A 127 3.99 10.21 7.67
N LEU A 128 4.85 9.84 8.62
CA LEU A 128 5.48 8.52 8.70
C LEU A 128 4.55 7.49 9.37
N GLY A 129 3.27 7.51 9.01
CA GLY A 129 2.21 6.65 9.56
C GLY A 129 2.28 6.47 11.09
N GLU A 130 2.30 5.22 11.52
CA GLU A 130 2.41 4.84 12.94
C GLU A 130 3.77 5.18 13.56
N ILE A 131 4.85 5.25 12.78
CA ILE A 131 6.18 5.62 13.28
C ILE A 131 6.17 7.05 13.84
N SER A 132 5.42 7.97 13.23
CA SER A 132 5.18 9.30 13.80
C SER A 132 4.51 9.24 15.18
N GLN A 133 3.55 8.33 15.38
CA GLN A 133 2.89 8.15 16.68
C GLN A 133 3.84 7.54 17.72
N VAL A 134 4.66 6.56 17.33
CA VAL A 134 5.69 5.97 18.21
C VAL A 134 6.70 7.05 18.64
N LEU A 135 7.25 7.83 17.71
CA LEU A 135 8.19 8.91 18.04
C LEU A 135 7.60 9.91 19.05
N VAL A 136 6.35 10.34 18.84
CA VAL A 136 5.65 11.25 19.77
C VAL A 136 5.40 10.59 21.13
N ARG A 137 4.87 9.36 21.16
CA ARG A 137 4.59 8.60 22.40
C ARG A 137 5.85 8.39 23.25
N GLU A 138 6.98 8.12 22.59
CA GLU A 138 8.24 7.81 23.25
C GLU A 138 9.09 9.05 23.56
N GLY A 139 8.70 10.24 23.08
CA GLY A 139 9.37 11.52 23.34
C GLY A 139 10.62 11.77 22.49
N ILE A 140 10.67 11.24 21.26
CA ILE A 140 11.85 11.25 20.37
C ILE A 140 11.56 12.16 19.18
N LYS A 141 12.38 13.20 18.97
CA LYS A 141 12.27 14.11 17.81
C LYS A 141 12.74 13.43 16.52
N ARG A 142 12.28 13.88 15.33
CA ARG A 142 12.59 13.23 14.03
C ARG A 142 14.09 13.07 13.81
N ARG A 143 14.87 14.10 14.18
CA ARG A 143 16.32 14.03 14.32
C ARG A 143 16.69 13.54 15.72
N SER A 144 17.26 12.34 15.82
CA SER A 144 17.91 11.86 17.04
C SER A 144 19.33 11.34 16.77
N CYS A 145 20.24 11.64 17.69
CA CYS A 145 21.64 11.22 17.67
C CYS A 145 22.08 10.68 19.03
N VAL A 146 22.95 9.67 19.03
CA VAL A 146 23.58 9.12 20.24
C VAL A 146 25.10 9.11 20.10
N HIS A 147 25.83 9.29 21.19
CA HIS A 147 27.27 9.00 21.17
C HIS A 147 27.48 7.48 21.13
N ARG A 148 28.21 6.98 20.13
CA ARG A 148 28.26 5.55 19.78
C ARG A 148 28.63 4.64 20.95
N ALA A 149 29.67 5.02 21.71
CA ALA A 149 30.13 4.24 22.86
C ALA A 149 29.08 4.17 23.97
N MET A 150 28.44 5.29 24.30
CA MET A 150 27.44 5.35 25.38
C MET A 150 26.23 4.47 25.09
N PHE A 151 25.71 4.50 23.86
CA PHE A 151 24.59 3.63 23.49
C PHE A 151 25.00 2.15 23.40
N LEU A 152 26.24 1.85 22.97
CA LEU A 152 26.79 0.49 23.02
C LEU A 152 26.88 -0.03 24.47
N ASP A 153 27.28 0.82 25.42
CA ASP A 153 27.36 0.45 26.85
C ASP A 153 25.95 0.21 27.45
N GLU A 154 24.93 1.01 27.11
CA GLU A 154 23.54 0.72 27.51
C GLU A 154 23.02 -0.60 26.91
N MET A 155 23.38 -0.92 25.66
CA MET A 155 23.03 -2.22 25.05
C MET A 155 23.80 -3.38 25.69
N ALA A 156 25.08 -3.19 26.00
CA ALA A 156 25.92 -4.19 26.67
C ALA A 156 25.39 -4.54 28.07
N ALA A 157 24.81 -3.57 28.79
CA ALA A 157 24.16 -3.79 30.08
C ALA A 157 22.91 -4.70 30.02
N LEU A 158 22.36 -4.96 28.82
CA LEU A 158 21.25 -5.89 28.59
C LEU A 158 21.72 -7.32 28.21
N ILE A 159 23.04 -7.54 28.05
CA ILE A 159 23.62 -8.83 27.71
C ILE A 159 23.85 -9.67 28.97
N PRO A 160 23.34 -10.91 29.07
CA PRO A 160 23.59 -11.78 30.21
C PRO A 160 25.08 -12.16 30.38
N ASP A 161 25.52 -12.25 31.64
CA ASP A 161 26.87 -12.69 32.01
C ASP A 161 27.24 -14.02 31.35
N GLY A 162 28.49 -14.11 30.88
CA GLY A 162 29.05 -15.31 30.24
C GLY A 162 28.57 -15.58 28.81
N MET A 163 27.60 -14.82 28.28
CA MET A 163 27.15 -14.92 26.88
C MET A 163 28.17 -14.32 25.88
N ALA A 164 29.07 -13.45 26.34
CA ALA A 164 30.11 -12.82 25.54
C ALA A 164 31.50 -13.44 25.76
N ARG A 165 32.28 -13.57 24.67
CA ARG A 165 33.65 -14.09 24.63
C ARG A 165 34.55 -13.07 23.93
N PHE A 166 35.33 -12.34 24.72
CA PHE A 166 36.22 -11.26 24.28
C PHE A 166 37.58 -11.77 23.79
N GLY A 167 38.27 -10.96 22.97
CA GLY A 167 39.53 -11.30 22.30
C GLY A 167 39.39 -12.29 21.13
N LYS A 168 38.18 -12.79 20.85
CA LYS A 168 37.91 -13.88 19.89
C LYS A 168 37.70 -13.35 18.48
N LYS A 169 38.79 -12.88 17.85
CA LYS A 169 38.78 -12.49 16.43
C LYS A 169 38.73 -13.72 15.52
N LEU A 170 37.63 -13.90 14.79
CA LEU A 170 37.44 -15.00 13.85
C LEU A 170 38.51 -15.01 12.74
N SER A 171 38.90 -16.22 12.31
CA SER A 171 39.84 -16.44 11.20
C SER A 171 39.26 -17.35 10.11
N THR A 172 38.62 -18.48 10.47
CA THR A 172 37.92 -19.38 9.52
C THR A 172 36.61 -19.90 10.11
N VAL A 173 35.68 -20.24 9.21
CA VAL A 173 34.52 -21.10 9.46
C VAL A 173 34.66 -22.33 8.57
N GLU A 174 34.41 -23.51 9.12
CA GLU A 174 34.51 -24.81 8.44
C GLU A 174 33.23 -25.62 8.70
N GLU A 175 32.63 -26.17 7.66
CA GLU A 175 31.50 -27.09 7.80
C GLU A 175 32.02 -28.49 8.14
N LEU A 176 31.53 -29.11 9.21
CA LEU A 176 31.86 -30.47 9.60
C LEU A 176 30.67 -31.39 9.38
N ASP A 177 30.86 -32.46 8.61
CA ASP A 177 29.83 -33.48 8.37
C ASP A 177 29.46 -34.28 9.64
N THR A 178 30.36 -34.33 10.63
CA THR A 178 30.14 -35.00 11.92
C THR A 178 30.63 -34.14 13.10
N TYR A 179 29.72 -33.72 13.96
CA TYR A 179 29.97 -33.14 15.27
C TYR A 179 28.75 -33.31 16.19
N GLY A 180 28.92 -34.06 17.28
CA GLY A 180 27.78 -34.50 18.10
C GLY A 180 26.81 -35.34 17.25
N ASP A 181 25.53 -35.03 17.34
CA ASP A 181 24.43 -35.82 16.76
C ASP A 181 24.24 -35.61 15.23
N GLY A 182 25.08 -34.81 14.57
CA GLY A 182 24.95 -34.53 13.12
C GLY A 182 25.96 -33.51 12.60
N LYS A 183 25.58 -32.70 11.62
CA LYS A 183 26.46 -31.65 11.05
C LYS A 183 26.63 -30.46 11.98
N GLY A 184 27.83 -29.86 12.01
CA GLY A 184 28.17 -28.68 12.81
C GLY A 184 29.00 -27.65 12.02
N LEU A 185 29.18 -26.45 12.59
CA LEU A 185 30.07 -25.40 12.09
C LEU A 185 31.22 -25.21 13.09
N LYS A 186 32.46 -25.34 12.61
CA LYS A 186 33.68 -25.10 13.38
C LYS A 186 34.18 -23.69 13.12
N LEU A 187 34.42 -22.94 14.18
CA LEU A 187 35.00 -21.60 14.16
C LEU A 187 36.45 -21.71 14.64
N THR A 188 37.39 -21.07 13.94
CA THR A 188 38.79 -20.96 14.38
C THR A 188 39.15 -19.49 14.56
N PHE A 189 39.68 -19.12 15.73
CA PHE A 189 40.02 -17.76 16.11
C PHE A 189 41.53 -17.47 15.98
N LYS A 190 41.92 -16.19 15.99
CA LYS A 190 43.32 -15.75 15.79
C LYS A 190 44.28 -16.07 16.93
N ASP A 191 43.77 -16.45 18.09
CA ASP A 191 44.54 -16.98 19.23
C ASP A 191 44.83 -18.50 19.11
N GLY A 192 44.24 -19.17 18.12
CA GLY A 192 44.34 -20.61 17.91
C GLY A 192 43.28 -21.44 18.64
N GLU A 193 42.40 -20.81 19.43
CA GLU A 193 41.23 -21.51 19.98
C GLU A 193 40.18 -21.78 18.90
N THR A 194 39.34 -22.78 19.16
CA THR A 194 38.20 -23.14 18.32
C THR A 194 36.91 -23.17 19.13
N ALA A 195 35.79 -22.89 18.46
CA ALA A 195 34.45 -23.10 18.99
C ALA A 195 33.59 -23.84 17.97
N MET A 196 32.46 -24.37 18.45
CA MET A 196 31.49 -25.10 17.64
C MET A 196 30.12 -24.43 17.77
N ALA A 197 29.38 -24.37 16.67
CA ALA A 197 28.02 -23.88 16.62
C ALA A 197 27.19 -24.64 15.58
N ASP A 198 25.87 -24.51 15.64
CA ASP A 198 24.95 -24.98 14.60
C ASP A 198 24.69 -23.90 13.55
N VAL A 199 24.81 -22.62 13.96
CA VAL A 199 24.59 -21.41 13.17
C VAL A 199 25.70 -20.40 13.44
N VAL A 200 26.14 -19.69 12.40
CA VAL A 200 27.08 -18.56 12.51
C VAL A 200 26.47 -17.31 11.89
N ILE A 201 26.48 -16.18 12.61
CA ILE A 201 25.92 -14.91 12.14
C ILE A 201 27.03 -13.84 12.17
N GLY A 202 27.50 -13.45 10.99
CA GLY A 202 28.54 -12.45 10.78
C GLY A 202 28.02 -11.03 10.96
N CYS A 203 28.37 -10.43 12.09
CA CYS A 203 28.20 -9.01 12.41
C CYS A 203 29.57 -8.29 12.42
N ASP A 204 30.62 -8.92 11.89
CA ASP A 204 32.04 -8.58 12.07
C ASP A 204 32.55 -7.44 11.17
N GLY A 205 31.65 -6.53 10.83
CA GLY A 205 31.93 -5.25 10.17
C GLY A 205 32.36 -5.33 8.71
N ILE A 206 32.67 -4.17 8.14
CA ILE A 206 33.02 -4.03 6.71
C ILE A 206 34.24 -4.89 6.30
N LYS A 207 35.19 -5.16 7.21
CA LYS A 207 36.33 -6.09 7.00
C LYS A 207 36.06 -7.53 7.48
N SER A 208 34.80 -7.98 7.42
CA SER A 208 34.33 -9.31 7.85
C SER A 208 35.18 -10.48 7.33
N ALA A 209 35.51 -11.40 8.24
CA ALA A 209 36.01 -12.74 7.95
C ALA A 209 34.86 -13.68 7.58
N THR A 210 33.69 -13.55 8.23
CA THR A 210 32.50 -14.37 7.95
C THR A 210 32.06 -14.27 6.49
N ARG A 211 32.14 -13.07 5.89
CA ARG A 211 31.83 -12.86 4.46
C ARG A 211 32.68 -13.72 3.54
N LYS A 212 33.94 -13.97 3.87
CA LYS A 212 34.85 -14.79 3.04
C LYS A 212 34.43 -16.25 2.98
N PHE A 213 33.84 -16.77 4.06
CA PHE A 213 33.23 -18.10 4.06
C PHE A 213 31.95 -18.14 3.21
N VAL A 214 31.05 -17.17 3.41
CA VAL A 214 29.74 -17.11 2.71
C VAL A 214 29.92 -16.96 1.19
N MET A 215 30.80 -16.05 0.76
CA MET A 215 31.10 -15.79 -0.65
C MET A 215 32.02 -16.87 -1.28
N GLY A 216 32.72 -17.66 -0.46
CA GLY A 216 33.58 -18.76 -0.90
C GLY A 216 34.70 -18.31 -1.85
N ASN A 217 34.56 -18.65 -3.14
CA ASN A 217 35.54 -18.27 -4.17
C ASN A 217 35.32 -16.85 -4.74
N GLN A 218 34.19 -16.19 -4.43
CA GLN A 218 33.89 -14.83 -4.86
C GLN A 218 34.57 -13.82 -3.92
N SER A 219 35.43 -12.96 -4.47
CA SER A 219 36.13 -11.93 -3.68
C SER A 219 35.30 -10.64 -3.59
N ILE A 220 34.45 -10.56 -2.57
CA ILE A 220 33.68 -9.34 -2.23
C ILE A 220 34.43 -8.57 -1.13
N GLU A 221 35.27 -7.63 -1.56
CA GLU A 221 36.06 -6.75 -0.69
C GLU A 221 35.56 -5.30 -0.73
N PRO A 222 35.73 -4.51 0.34
CA PRO A 222 35.29 -3.12 0.39
C PRO A 222 35.97 -2.26 -0.68
N LYS A 223 35.19 -1.39 -1.31
CA LYS A 223 35.67 -0.45 -2.33
C LYS A 223 35.76 0.94 -1.71
N PHE A 224 36.81 1.68 -2.06
CA PHE A 224 36.85 3.12 -1.78
C PHE A 224 35.69 3.78 -2.54
N ALA A 225 35.07 4.78 -1.94
CA ALA A 225 33.92 5.49 -2.51
C ALA A 225 34.33 6.82 -3.16
N ASP A 226 35.61 6.98 -3.53
CA ASP A 226 36.18 8.19 -4.15
C ASP A 226 35.95 9.47 -3.33
N ILE A 227 35.86 9.32 -2.00
CA ILE A 227 35.57 10.39 -1.05
C ILE A 227 36.19 10.10 0.32
N TYR A 228 36.76 11.13 0.95
CA TYR A 228 37.30 11.05 2.31
C TYR A 228 36.76 12.17 3.21
N ALA A 229 36.95 12.01 4.52
CA ALA A 229 36.41 12.91 5.53
C ALA A 229 37.46 13.41 6.55
N TYR A 230 37.31 14.66 6.98
CA TYR A 230 37.91 15.22 8.18
C TYR A 230 36.86 15.28 9.29
N ARG A 231 37.22 14.95 10.53
CA ARG A 231 36.27 14.84 11.66
C ARG A 231 36.74 15.69 12.83
N ALA A 232 35.85 16.47 13.43
CA ALA A 232 36.13 17.34 14.57
C ALA A 232 35.03 17.25 15.63
N MET A 233 35.42 17.40 16.89
CA MET A 233 34.51 17.49 18.04
C MET A 233 34.76 18.84 18.71
N VAL A 234 33.84 19.78 18.53
CA VAL A 234 34.00 21.18 18.95
C VAL A 234 33.19 21.42 20.23
N PRO A 235 33.76 22.02 21.29
CA PRO A 235 32.99 22.44 22.46
C PRO A 235 31.83 23.37 22.09
N SER A 236 30.66 23.15 22.69
CA SER A 236 29.43 23.87 22.32
C SER A 236 29.54 25.39 22.51
N ASP A 237 30.20 25.86 23.58
CA ASP A 237 30.46 27.28 23.82
C ASP A 237 31.34 27.93 22.73
N VAL A 238 32.37 27.21 22.27
CA VAL A 238 33.25 27.62 21.18
C VAL A 238 32.49 27.68 19.86
N ALA A 239 31.70 26.64 19.54
CA ALA A 239 30.90 26.59 18.32
C ALA A 239 29.86 27.73 18.28
N ARG A 240 29.06 27.88 19.33
CA ARG A 240 28.06 28.96 19.48
C ARG A 240 28.69 30.35 19.34
N LYS A 241 29.85 30.58 19.95
CA LYS A 241 30.58 31.85 19.84
C LYS A 241 31.11 32.13 18.42
N ALA A 242 31.44 31.09 17.65
CA ALA A 242 31.96 31.23 16.30
C ALA A 242 30.83 31.41 15.26
N ILE A 243 29.86 30.49 15.22
CA ILE A 243 28.83 30.39 14.17
C ILE A 243 27.40 30.76 14.62
N GLY A 244 27.20 31.03 15.90
CA GLY A 244 25.90 31.36 16.48
C GLY A 244 25.09 30.13 16.89
N ASP A 245 24.17 30.33 17.83
CA ASP A 245 23.36 29.26 18.44
C ASP A 245 22.56 28.45 17.41
N ASP A 246 22.01 29.10 16.38
CA ASP A 246 21.20 28.44 15.34
C ASP A 246 21.95 27.33 14.59
N LEU A 247 23.22 27.58 14.26
CA LEU A 247 24.07 26.69 13.46
C LEU A 247 24.80 25.66 14.33
N ALA A 248 25.06 25.99 15.60
CA ALA A 248 25.69 25.08 16.55
C ALA A 248 24.71 24.04 17.13
N LEU A 249 23.50 24.47 17.54
CA LEU A 249 22.58 23.68 18.37
C LEU A 249 21.51 22.91 17.56
N ASN A 250 21.70 22.81 16.24
CA ASN A 250 20.84 22.08 15.31
C ASN A 250 21.67 21.33 14.28
N GLY A 251 21.08 20.32 13.64
CA GLY A 251 21.68 19.62 12.52
C GLY A 251 21.70 20.45 11.25
N GLN A 252 22.90 20.74 10.71
CA GLN A 252 23.11 21.50 9.48
C GLN A 252 23.84 20.64 8.44
N LEU A 253 23.46 20.76 7.16
CA LEU A 253 24.23 20.28 6.01
C LEU A 253 24.60 21.46 5.12
N TYR A 254 25.89 21.62 4.83
CA TYR A 254 26.44 22.70 4.02
C TYR A 254 26.96 22.15 2.70
N LEU A 255 26.19 22.32 1.62
CA LEU A 255 26.47 21.76 0.30
C LEU A 255 27.55 22.57 -0.42
N GLY A 256 28.36 21.94 -1.28
CA GLY A 256 29.47 22.62 -1.96
C GLY A 256 29.99 21.83 -3.16
N TYR A 257 30.87 22.44 -3.96
CA TYR A 257 31.37 21.79 -5.18
C TYR A 257 32.52 20.81 -4.87
N GLY A 258 32.31 19.52 -5.15
CA GLY A 258 33.29 18.46 -4.92
C GLY A 258 33.52 18.11 -3.44
N GLY A 259 32.59 18.50 -2.57
CA GLY A 259 32.61 18.17 -1.15
C GLY A 259 31.42 18.79 -0.41
N TYR A 260 31.22 18.44 0.86
CA TYR A 260 30.18 19.05 1.70
C TYR A 260 30.60 19.02 3.18
N MET A 261 29.94 19.80 4.03
CA MET A 261 30.12 19.73 5.49
C MET A 261 28.81 19.37 6.20
N ILE A 262 28.92 18.73 7.36
CA ILE A 262 27.80 18.43 8.26
C ILE A 262 28.19 18.81 9.70
N SER A 263 27.32 19.51 10.42
CA SER A 263 27.50 19.82 11.85
C SER A 263 26.26 19.50 12.66
N TYR A 264 26.43 19.00 13.89
CA TYR A 264 25.31 18.78 14.80
C TYR A 264 25.72 18.58 16.27
N PRO A 265 24.83 18.90 17.24
CA PRO A 265 25.03 18.57 18.64
C PRO A 265 25.00 17.06 18.90
N VAL A 266 25.84 16.63 19.84
CA VAL A 266 25.89 15.31 20.47
C VAL A 266 26.15 15.49 21.98
N GLU A 267 26.10 14.41 22.76
CA GLU A 267 26.29 14.43 24.21
C GLU A 267 25.41 15.51 24.90
N HIS A 268 24.11 15.44 24.59
CA HIS A 268 23.06 16.34 25.10
C HIS A 268 23.23 17.83 24.78
N GLY A 269 24.16 18.19 23.88
CA GLY A 269 24.43 19.56 23.45
C GLY A 269 25.80 20.10 23.87
N ASP A 270 26.58 19.36 24.68
CA ASP A 270 27.89 19.79 25.19
C ASP A 270 28.98 19.82 24.09
N LEU A 271 28.87 18.95 23.08
CA LEU A 271 29.81 18.86 21.95
C LEU A 271 29.09 18.94 20.60
N ILE A 272 29.67 19.66 19.65
CA ILE A 272 29.23 19.70 18.26
C ILE A 272 30.15 18.81 17.42
N ASN A 273 29.61 17.70 16.93
CA ASN A 273 30.29 16.88 15.93
C ASN A 273 30.26 17.60 14.58
N MET A 274 31.42 17.85 13.99
CA MET A 274 31.56 18.40 12.64
C MET A 274 32.33 17.43 11.76
N VAL A 275 31.87 17.24 10.51
CA VAL A 275 32.59 16.45 9.51
C VAL A 275 32.60 17.21 8.19
N ALA A 276 33.76 17.36 7.58
CA ALA A 276 33.89 17.88 6.21
C ALA A 276 34.32 16.73 5.29
N LEU A 277 33.69 16.61 4.12
CA LEU A 277 33.94 15.55 3.16
C LEU A 277 34.43 16.15 1.83
N LYS A 278 35.35 15.44 1.18
CA LYS A 278 36.03 15.89 -0.05
C LYS A 278 36.09 14.73 -1.05
N LYS A 279 35.59 14.95 -2.27
CA LYS A 279 35.77 14.01 -3.38
C LYS A 279 37.25 13.90 -3.76
N ALA A 280 37.64 12.70 -4.15
CA ALA A 280 39.01 12.26 -4.37
C ALA A 280 39.07 11.24 -5.50
N GLU A 281 38.33 11.50 -6.59
CA GLU A 281 38.21 10.61 -7.75
C GLU A 281 39.57 10.27 -8.35
N GLY A 282 39.85 8.98 -8.50
CA GLY A 282 41.14 8.48 -8.99
C GLY A 282 42.27 8.46 -7.96
N MET A 283 42.02 8.80 -6.69
CA MET A 283 42.99 8.65 -5.61
C MET A 283 43.09 7.18 -5.16
N GLU A 284 44.24 6.54 -5.36
CA GLU A 284 44.48 5.20 -4.82
C GLU A 284 44.54 5.22 -3.27
N TRP A 285 43.58 4.58 -2.63
CA TRP A 285 43.56 4.47 -1.16
C TRP A 285 44.20 3.17 -0.65
N ASN A 286 44.94 3.28 0.46
CA ASN A 286 45.54 2.12 1.12
C ASN A 286 44.45 1.19 1.69
N LYS A 287 44.38 -0.05 1.20
CA LYS A 287 43.34 -1.02 1.59
C LYS A 287 43.48 -1.52 3.03
N GLU A 288 44.68 -1.49 3.59
CA GLU A 288 44.96 -1.94 4.95
C GLU A 288 44.64 -0.83 5.97
N ASN A 289 45.28 0.34 5.83
CA ASN A 289 45.06 1.50 6.69
C ASN A 289 44.18 2.56 6.00
N TRP A 290 43.01 2.84 6.58
CA TRP A 290 42.04 3.79 6.03
C TRP A 290 42.23 5.24 6.53
N LEU A 291 43.19 5.47 7.41
CA LEU A 291 43.61 6.80 7.88
C LEU A 291 44.90 7.22 7.18
N ILE A 292 44.87 8.37 6.50
CA ILE A 292 46.07 9.00 5.91
C ILE A 292 46.35 10.29 6.69
N PRO A 293 47.49 10.43 7.38
CA PRO A 293 47.80 11.65 8.14
C PRO A 293 47.77 12.92 7.28
N ALA A 294 47.35 14.04 7.86
CA ALA A 294 47.16 15.31 7.17
C ALA A 294 47.61 16.53 7.98
N THR A 295 48.24 17.48 7.31
CA THR A 295 48.66 18.78 7.86
C THR A 295 47.48 19.74 8.00
N LYS A 296 47.63 20.85 8.77
CA LYS A 296 46.56 21.86 8.85
C LYS A 296 46.40 22.56 7.49
N GLU A 297 47.51 22.68 6.79
CA GLU A 297 47.70 23.36 5.51
C GLU A 297 46.98 22.60 4.39
N GLU A 298 47.07 21.26 4.36
CA GLU A 298 46.22 20.41 3.51
C GLU A 298 44.74 20.57 3.84
N MET A 299 44.34 20.49 5.12
CA MET A 299 42.95 20.65 5.53
C MET A 299 42.37 22.01 5.09
N LEU A 300 43.18 23.08 5.14
CA LEU A 300 42.80 24.41 4.67
C LEU A 300 42.66 24.47 3.13
N SER A 301 43.51 23.77 2.39
CA SER A 301 43.47 23.73 0.93
C SER A 301 42.36 22.82 0.38
N ASP A 302 42.12 21.66 1.01
CA ASP A 302 41.07 20.72 0.61
C ASP A 302 39.68 21.33 0.80
N LEU A 303 39.53 22.21 1.80
CA LEU A 303 38.29 22.89 2.18
C LEU A 303 38.21 24.34 1.68
N GLU A 304 39.07 24.73 0.72
CA GLU A 304 38.98 26.04 0.06
C GLU A 304 37.58 26.25 -0.56
N GLY A 305 37.10 27.50 -0.52
CA GLY A 305 35.79 27.87 -1.02
C GLY A 305 34.64 27.74 -0.01
N PHE A 306 34.77 26.95 1.06
CA PHE A 306 33.74 26.84 2.11
C PHE A 306 33.66 28.09 3.02
N GLU A 307 32.68 28.12 3.93
CA GLU A 307 32.59 29.15 4.97
C GLU A 307 33.77 29.09 5.96
N THR A 308 34.46 30.22 6.06
CA THR A 308 35.72 30.41 6.79
C THR A 308 35.63 29.97 8.26
N LYS A 309 34.52 30.27 8.95
CA LYS A 309 34.31 29.86 10.35
C LYS A 309 34.21 28.35 10.51
N LEU A 310 33.52 27.66 9.60
CA LEU A 310 33.40 26.19 9.64
C LEU A 310 34.77 25.53 9.39
N VAL A 311 35.52 26.05 8.41
CA VAL A 311 36.89 25.62 8.10
C VAL A 311 37.82 25.84 9.30
N GLN A 312 37.72 26.98 10.00
CA GLN A 312 38.52 27.26 11.20
C GLN A 312 38.24 26.25 12.32
N LEU A 313 36.97 26.01 12.66
CA LEU A 313 36.59 25.02 13.68
C LEU A 313 37.10 23.61 13.32
N ILE A 314 36.92 23.16 12.08
CA ILE A 314 37.33 21.82 11.65
C ILE A 314 38.86 21.67 11.59
N THR A 315 39.61 22.71 11.21
CA THR A 315 41.08 22.65 11.15
C THR A 315 41.77 22.84 12.51
N GLU A 316 41.06 23.39 13.51
CA GLU A 316 41.56 23.55 14.88
C GLU A 316 41.21 22.35 15.77
N TYR A 317 39.97 21.85 15.73
CA TYR A 317 39.46 20.76 16.58
C TYR A 317 39.43 19.39 15.87
N GLY A 318 39.89 19.32 14.62
CA GLY A 318 39.83 18.10 13.80
C GLY A 318 40.98 17.12 13.99
N THR A 319 40.68 15.82 13.82
CA THR A 319 41.67 14.75 13.68
C THR A 319 42.60 15.04 12.50
N ARG A 320 43.91 14.86 12.68
CA ARG A 320 44.93 15.14 11.65
C ARG A 320 45.14 13.95 10.72
N ASP A 321 44.00 13.46 10.23
CA ASP A 321 43.84 12.26 9.41
C ASP A 321 42.70 12.50 8.41
N LYS A 322 42.96 12.17 7.13
CA LYS A 322 41.93 11.95 6.11
C LYS A 322 41.37 10.55 6.32
N TRP A 323 40.07 10.44 6.60
CA TRP A 323 39.34 9.18 6.77
C TRP A 323 38.74 8.75 5.44
N GLY A 324 39.33 7.75 4.77
CA GLY A 324 38.77 7.22 3.53
C GLY A 324 37.43 6.52 3.76
N LEU A 325 36.41 6.81 2.96
CA LEU A 325 35.11 6.17 3.06
C LEU A 325 35.04 4.96 2.10
N PHE A 326 34.51 3.85 2.61
CA PHE A 326 34.45 2.56 1.93
C PHE A 326 33.06 1.96 2.05
N ASP A 327 32.63 1.23 1.03
CA ASP A 327 31.35 0.53 1.00
C ASP A 327 31.43 -0.83 0.27
N LEU A 328 30.29 -1.53 0.21
CA LEU A 328 30.21 -2.92 -0.21
C LEU A 328 29.08 -3.22 -1.24
N PRO A 329 29.09 -2.60 -2.44
CA PRO A 329 28.08 -2.86 -3.47
C PRO A 329 28.26 -4.25 -4.13
N HIS A 330 27.28 -5.14 -3.97
CA HIS A 330 27.23 -6.46 -4.63
C HIS A 330 25.79 -7.00 -4.79
N ALA A 331 25.63 -8.03 -5.62
CA ALA A 331 24.37 -8.78 -5.76
C ALA A 331 24.34 -10.10 -4.96
N GLU A 332 25.51 -10.61 -4.55
CA GLU A 332 25.69 -11.93 -3.92
C GLU A 332 24.91 -12.12 -2.60
N LYS A 333 24.52 -13.37 -2.32
CA LYS A 333 23.71 -13.77 -1.16
C LYS A 333 24.38 -13.44 0.18
N TYR A 334 23.53 -13.17 1.18
CA TYR A 334 23.93 -12.96 2.57
C TYR A 334 24.05 -14.25 3.38
N TYR A 335 23.80 -15.42 2.79
CA TYR A 335 23.86 -16.71 3.48
C TYR A 335 24.47 -17.82 2.64
N ARG A 336 25.03 -18.81 3.34
CA ARG A 336 25.54 -20.07 2.80
C ARG A 336 25.28 -21.16 3.84
N GLY A 337 24.44 -22.13 3.52
CA GLY A 337 24.02 -23.16 4.47
C GLY A 337 23.45 -22.53 5.74
N ARG A 338 24.10 -22.80 6.87
CA ARG A 338 23.73 -22.29 8.21
C ARG A 338 24.58 -21.09 8.68
N THR A 339 25.27 -20.40 7.77
CA THR A 339 26.00 -19.15 8.05
C THR A 339 25.37 -17.99 7.30
N CYS A 340 25.19 -16.83 7.95
CA CYS A 340 24.76 -15.60 7.29
C CYS A 340 25.55 -14.34 7.71
N LEU A 341 25.24 -13.22 7.07
CA LEU A 341 25.84 -11.89 7.27
C LEU A 341 24.73 -10.85 7.54
N MET A 342 25.01 -9.86 8.38
CA MET A 342 24.14 -8.71 8.62
C MET A 342 24.92 -7.41 8.88
N GLY A 343 24.25 -6.27 8.73
CA GLY A 343 24.87 -4.94 8.86
C GLY A 343 26.06 -4.74 7.92
N ASP A 344 27.08 -4.04 8.39
CA ASP A 344 28.31 -3.73 7.64
C ASP A 344 29.04 -4.96 7.05
N ALA A 345 28.86 -6.15 7.61
CA ALA A 345 29.42 -7.38 7.04
C ALA A 345 28.78 -7.74 5.67
N ALA A 346 27.54 -7.32 5.45
CA ALA A 346 26.68 -7.62 4.30
C ALA A 346 26.38 -6.41 3.39
N HIS A 347 26.42 -5.18 3.92
CA HIS A 347 25.98 -3.97 3.20
C HIS A 347 26.51 -2.66 3.77
N ALA A 348 27.76 -2.64 4.25
CA ALA A 348 28.37 -1.37 4.64
C ALA A 348 28.23 -0.33 3.51
N SER A 349 27.64 0.82 3.85
CA SER A 349 27.34 1.91 2.91
C SER A 349 28.22 3.13 3.21
N THR A 350 28.27 4.06 2.25
CA THR A 350 28.63 5.43 2.57
C THR A 350 27.66 6.03 3.61
N PRO A 351 28.05 7.09 4.36
CA PRO A 351 27.25 7.61 5.47
C PRO A 351 26.23 8.69 5.07
N HIS A 352 26.06 9.00 3.77
CA HIS A 352 25.37 10.20 3.30
C HIS A 352 23.86 10.25 3.66
N LEU A 353 23.19 9.08 3.70
CA LEU A 353 21.81 8.94 4.21
C LEU A 353 21.73 8.59 5.72
N GLY A 354 22.86 8.46 6.42
CA GLY A 354 22.92 8.22 7.87
C GLY A 354 22.31 6.89 8.37
N ALA A 355 21.93 5.96 7.47
CA ALA A 355 21.00 4.87 7.79
C ALA A 355 21.61 3.47 7.96
N GLY A 356 22.93 3.29 7.84
CA GLY A 356 23.58 1.96 7.91
C GLY A 356 23.32 1.21 9.24
N SER A 357 23.34 1.92 10.38
CA SER A 357 22.94 1.35 11.68
C SER A 357 21.47 0.93 11.70
N GLY A 358 20.58 1.70 11.07
CA GLY A 358 19.16 1.37 10.92
C GLY A 358 18.95 0.08 10.14
N MET A 359 19.66 -0.11 9.03
CA MET A 359 19.61 -1.38 8.27
C MET A 359 20.11 -2.57 9.10
N ALA A 360 21.16 -2.38 9.91
CA ALA A 360 21.65 -3.43 10.82
C ALA A 360 20.65 -3.76 11.95
N PHE A 361 19.84 -2.79 12.40
CA PHE A 361 18.74 -3.06 13.34
C PHE A 361 17.56 -3.76 12.66
N GLU A 362 17.19 -3.36 11.44
CA GLU A 362 16.18 -4.05 10.64
C GLU A 362 16.56 -5.52 10.38
N ASP A 363 17.84 -5.80 10.07
CA ASP A 363 18.36 -7.16 9.94
C ASP A 363 18.22 -7.95 11.26
N ALA A 364 18.62 -7.34 12.39
CA ALA A 364 18.53 -7.94 13.72
C ALA A 364 17.08 -8.29 14.10
N TYR A 365 16.12 -7.44 13.77
CA TYR A 365 14.69 -7.70 13.95
C TYR A 365 14.23 -8.87 13.08
N ILE A 366 14.46 -8.84 11.76
CA ILE A 366 14.03 -9.93 10.87
C ILE A 366 14.67 -11.27 11.27
N LEU A 367 15.98 -11.31 11.57
CA LEU A 367 16.64 -12.52 12.03
C LEU A 367 16.08 -13.03 13.36
N SER A 368 16.05 -12.20 14.41
CA SER A 368 15.52 -12.65 15.72
C SER A 368 14.08 -13.14 15.63
N ARG A 369 13.24 -12.45 14.86
CA ARG A 369 11.83 -12.81 14.64
C ARG A 369 11.61 -13.96 13.66
N LEU A 370 12.64 -14.46 12.97
CA LEU A 370 12.64 -15.73 12.23
C LEU A 370 13.16 -16.91 13.08
N PHE A 371 14.14 -16.67 13.96
CA PHE A 371 14.68 -17.69 14.87
C PHE A 371 13.74 -18.09 16.02
N GLU A 372 12.66 -17.32 16.25
CA GLU A 372 11.52 -17.74 17.08
C GLU A 372 10.86 -19.04 16.58
N GLY A 373 10.87 -19.31 15.27
CA GLY A 373 10.23 -20.49 14.64
C GLY A 373 11.17 -21.67 14.43
N VAL A 374 12.47 -21.42 14.23
CA VAL A 374 13.53 -22.43 14.09
C VAL A 374 13.55 -23.37 15.30
N ARG A 375 13.46 -24.68 15.08
CA ARG A 375 13.58 -25.74 16.11
C ARG A 375 14.72 -26.71 15.83
N ASN A 376 14.98 -26.99 14.56
CA ASN A 376 15.99 -27.96 14.12
C ASN A 376 17.03 -27.32 13.17
N LYS A 377 18.03 -28.11 12.75
CA LYS A 377 19.16 -27.66 11.93
C LYS A 377 18.81 -27.38 10.47
N ASP A 378 17.69 -27.93 9.98
CA ASP A 378 17.23 -27.83 8.60
C ASP A 378 16.32 -26.60 8.40
N ASP A 379 15.56 -26.21 9.44
CA ASP A 379 14.84 -24.93 9.51
C ASP A 379 15.77 -23.71 9.31
N VAL A 380 17.04 -23.82 9.71
CA VAL A 380 18.00 -22.71 9.71
C VAL A 380 18.22 -22.17 8.30
N GLU A 381 18.53 -23.02 7.31
CA GLU A 381 18.78 -22.53 5.95
C GLU A 381 17.50 -21.95 5.33
N ASN A 382 16.32 -22.46 5.72
CA ASN A 382 15.03 -21.91 5.31
C ASN A 382 14.82 -20.49 5.85
N ALA A 383 15.10 -20.25 7.14
CA ALA A 383 15.05 -18.92 7.75
C ALA A 383 16.07 -17.96 7.10
N LEU A 384 17.32 -18.41 6.89
CA LEU A 384 18.39 -17.57 6.32
C LEU A 384 18.15 -17.20 4.85
N ARG A 385 17.52 -18.09 4.07
CA ARG A 385 17.07 -17.81 2.70
C ARG A 385 15.97 -16.74 2.66
N ALA A 386 14.99 -16.83 3.55
CA ALA A 386 13.90 -15.87 3.62
C ALA A 386 14.38 -14.48 4.07
N TYR A 387 15.30 -14.44 5.03
CA TYR A 387 16.02 -13.23 5.42
C TYR A 387 16.75 -12.58 4.23
N ASP A 388 17.53 -13.35 3.45
CA ASP A 388 18.22 -12.83 2.27
C ASP A 388 17.27 -12.24 1.22
N ALA A 389 16.13 -12.92 0.99
CA ALA A 389 15.13 -12.50 0.00
C ALA A 389 14.56 -11.10 0.30
N VAL A 390 14.16 -10.82 1.54
CA VAL A 390 13.57 -9.50 1.91
C VAL A 390 14.62 -8.43 2.23
N ARG A 391 15.78 -8.81 2.79
CA ARG A 391 16.78 -7.84 3.27
C ARG A 391 17.72 -7.36 2.17
N ARG A 392 18.35 -8.29 1.43
CA ARG A 392 19.41 -7.96 0.46
C ARG A 392 18.98 -6.93 -0.61
N PRO A 393 17.74 -6.96 -1.15
CA PRO A 393 17.29 -5.93 -2.10
C PRO A 393 17.23 -4.53 -1.48
N ARG A 394 16.73 -4.40 -0.23
CA ARG A 394 16.60 -3.12 0.48
C ARG A 394 17.95 -2.57 0.93
N SER A 395 18.80 -3.38 1.54
CA SER A 395 20.11 -2.94 2.03
C SER A 395 21.05 -2.58 0.88
N GLN A 396 21.12 -3.38 -0.19
CA GLN A 396 21.91 -3.02 -1.38
C GLN A 396 21.31 -1.85 -2.17
N LYS A 397 20.00 -1.52 -2.01
CA LYS A 397 19.45 -0.22 -2.47
C LYS A 397 20.06 0.93 -1.67
N LEU A 398 20.14 0.82 -0.33
CA LEU A 398 20.76 1.88 0.49
C LEU A 398 22.23 2.12 0.10
N VAL A 399 23.02 1.06 -0.17
CA VAL A 399 24.43 1.22 -0.58
C VAL A 399 24.56 2.08 -1.85
N ARG A 400 23.69 1.88 -2.85
CA ARG A 400 23.69 2.68 -4.09
C ARG A 400 23.15 4.09 -3.87
N ASP A 401 22.00 4.20 -3.23
CA ASP A 401 21.27 5.46 -3.07
C ASP A 401 22.03 6.42 -2.14
N SER A 402 22.75 5.89 -1.15
CA SER A 402 23.63 6.69 -0.30
C SER A 402 24.82 7.27 -1.09
N ARG A 403 25.46 6.51 -2.01
CA ARG A 403 26.47 7.08 -2.93
C ARG A 403 25.89 8.27 -3.71
N ARG A 404 24.77 8.07 -4.44
CA ARG A 404 24.12 9.12 -5.24
C ARG A 404 23.72 10.34 -4.39
N THR A 405 23.25 10.12 -3.16
CA THR A 405 22.98 11.21 -2.21
C THR A 405 24.25 12.04 -1.94
N GLY A 406 25.40 11.39 -1.78
CA GLY A 406 26.71 12.03 -1.64
C GLY A 406 27.13 12.85 -2.86
N ASP A 407 26.91 12.33 -4.06
CA ASP A 407 27.19 13.02 -5.34
C ASP A 407 26.32 14.27 -5.51
N ILE A 408 25.01 14.16 -5.23
CA ILE A 408 24.03 15.26 -5.29
C ILE A 408 24.40 16.39 -4.30
N ILE A 409 24.63 16.06 -3.02
CA ILE A 409 24.93 17.09 -1.99
C ILE A 409 26.34 17.70 -2.12
N SER A 410 27.20 17.13 -2.98
CA SER A 410 28.50 17.68 -3.35
C SER A 410 28.52 18.35 -4.75
N PHE A 411 27.36 18.67 -5.32
CA PHE A 411 27.20 19.25 -6.66
C PHE A 411 28.03 18.53 -7.73
N SER A 412 28.04 17.19 -7.66
CA SER A 412 28.88 16.31 -8.47
C SER A 412 28.07 15.16 -9.12
N ASP A 413 26.75 15.27 -9.13
CA ASP A 413 25.84 14.44 -9.92
C ASP A 413 25.47 15.21 -11.20
N ASP A 414 25.76 14.62 -12.36
CA ASP A 414 25.57 15.24 -13.70
C ASP A 414 24.09 15.58 -14.01
N GLU A 415 23.14 14.95 -13.32
CA GLU A 415 21.70 15.16 -13.53
C GLU A 415 21.19 16.39 -12.75
N PHE A 416 21.83 16.75 -11.63
CA PHE A 416 21.36 17.81 -10.71
C PHE A 416 22.26 19.04 -10.64
N GLY A 417 23.58 18.90 -10.81
CA GLY A 417 24.52 20.02 -10.68
C GLY A 417 24.36 20.75 -9.34
N ASP A 418 23.98 22.03 -9.38
CA ASP A 418 23.63 22.85 -8.20
C ASP A 418 22.18 23.36 -8.21
N ASP A 419 21.27 22.65 -8.89
CA ASP A 419 19.86 23.02 -9.04
C ASP A 419 19.05 22.87 -7.74
N MET A 420 18.95 23.96 -6.98
CA MET A 420 18.13 24.04 -5.76
C MET A 420 16.62 23.97 -5.98
N GLY A 421 16.12 24.07 -7.21
CA GLY A 421 14.72 23.75 -7.51
C GLY A 421 14.44 22.24 -7.43
N ARG A 422 15.45 21.41 -7.64
CA ARG A 422 15.33 19.94 -7.72
C ARG A 422 16.00 19.20 -6.56
N ILE A 423 17.20 19.61 -6.15
CA ILE A 423 18.03 18.91 -5.14
C ILE A 423 17.28 18.66 -3.81
N PRO A 424 16.58 19.63 -3.19
CA PRO A 424 15.92 19.39 -1.92
C PRO A 424 14.80 18.34 -1.99
N HIS A 425 14.06 18.31 -3.10
CA HIS A 425 12.97 17.35 -3.28
C HIS A 425 13.46 15.93 -3.51
N GLU A 426 14.47 15.74 -4.37
CA GLU A 426 15.08 14.43 -4.59
C GLU A 426 15.70 13.88 -3.31
N VAL A 427 16.39 14.72 -2.52
CA VAL A 427 16.99 14.25 -1.26
C VAL A 427 15.93 13.95 -0.20
N ASP A 428 14.82 14.71 -0.10
CA ASP A 428 13.69 14.33 0.77
C ASP A 428 13.11 12.97 0.35
N LEU A 429 12.90 12.70 -0.95
CA LEU A 429 12.44 11.40 -1.45
C LEU A 429 13.44 10.26 -1.11
N LEU A 430 14.74 10.54 -1.18
CA LEU A 430 15.81 9.59 -0.81
C LEU A 430 15.87 9.30 0.69
N TYR A 431 15.38 10.20 1.55
CA TYR A 431 15.17 9.93 2.98
C TYR A 431 13.80 9.27 3.27
N GLU A 432 12.72 9.65 2.55
CA GLU A 432 11.38 9.10 2.75
C GLU A 432 11.35 7.57 2.60
N TRP A 433 11.88 7.00 1.51
CA TRP A 433 11.84 5.53 1.32
C TRP A 433 12.69 4.75 2.36
N VAL A 434 13.63 5.42 3.02
CA VAL A 434 14.42 4.82 4.11
C VAL A 434 13.60 4.80 5.40
N TRP A 435 12.91 5.89 5.72
CA TRP A 435 12.16 6.06 6.97
C TRP A 435 10.75 5.47 6.95
N ASP A 436 10.05 5.59 5.83
CA ASP A 436 8.70 5.07 5.59
C ASP A 436 8.81 3.66 4.99
N TYR A 437 9.10 2.68 5.86
CA TYR A 437 9.28 1.29 5.46
C TYR A 437 8.59 0.32 6.42
N ASP A 438 7.67 -0.46 5.87
CA ASP A 438 6.97 -1.52 6.56
C ASP A 438 7.89 -2.73 6.81
N ILE A 439 8.59 -2.69 7.93
CA ILE A 439 9.43 -3.78 8.43
C ILE A 439 8.62 -4.99 8.93
N GLU A 440 7.34 -4.82 9.28
CA GLU A 440 6.50 -5.88 9.86
C GLU A 440 5.76 -6.70 8.78
N GLY A 441 5.28 -6.05 7.72
CA GLY A 441 4.90 -6.74 6.48
C GLY A 441 6.09 -7.41 5.79
N SER A 442 7.29 -6.83 5.88
CA SER A 442 8.53 -7.49 5.42
C SER A 442 8.90 -8.71 6.28
N LEU A 443 8.55 -8.71 7.58
CA LEU A 443 8.64 -9.90 8.43
C LEU A 443 7.58 -10.94 8.08
N LEU A 444 6.37 -10.52 7.73
CA LEU A 444 5.30 -11.41 7.28
C LEU A 444 5.70 -12.13 5.98
N GLU A 445 6.23 -11.40 4.99
CA GLU A 445 6.79 -11.96 3.75
C GLU A 445 7.93 -12.94 4.07
N ALA A 446 8.88 -12.58 4.94
CA ALA A 446 9.96 -13.49 5.34
C ALA A 446 9.44 -14.76 6.05
N LYS A 447 8.41 -14.66 6.89
CA LYS A 447 7.82 -15.84 7.55
C LYS A 447 7.13 -16.75 6.53
N GLN A 448 6.42 -16.20 5.55
CA GLN A 448 5.84 -16.96 4.44
C GLN A 448 6.93 -17.66 3.61
N LEU A 449 7.96 -16.92 3.17
CA LEU A 449 9.08 -17.46 2.39
C LEU A 449 9.94 -18.49 3.14
N SER A 450 9.87 -18.52 4.48
CA SER A 450 10.59 -19.51 5.28
C SER A 450 9.98 -20.92 5.19
N GLY A 451 8.67 -21.06 4.99
CA GLY A 451 7.98 -22.35 5.06
C GLY A 451 8.05 -23.08 6.42
N ILE A 452 8.59 -22.44 7.46
CA ILE A 452 8.69 -23.00 8.82
C ILE A 452 7.29 -23.05 9.44
N LEU A 453 7.00 -24.07 10.26
CA LEU A 453 5.76 -24.11 11.03
C LEU A 453 5.85 -23.27 12.30
N TRP A 454 4.94 -22.32 12.41
CA TRP A 454 4.95 -21.26 13.41
C TRP A 454 3.71 -21.33 14.29
N PRO A 455 3.79 -21.77 15.57
CA PRO A 455 2.60 -22.01 16.40
C PRO A 455 1.67 -20.80 16.51
N LYS A 456 2.21 -19.61 16.80
CA LYS A 456 1.44 -18.35 16.87
C LYS A 456 1.05 -17.77 15.52
N PHE A 457 1.70 -18.16 14.42
CA PHE A 457 1.32 -17.74 13.07
C PHE A 457 0.11 -18.55 12.60
N LEU A 458 0.08 -19.86 12.87
CA LEU A 458 -1.15 -20.64 12.71
C LEU A 458 -2.27 -20.10 13.60
N THR A 459 -2.00 -19.66 14.83
CA THR A 459 -3.02 -18.96 15.65
C THR A 459 -3.44 -17.62 15.05
N ALA A 460 -2.52 -16.77 14.58
CA ALA A 460 -2.83 -15.46 13.99
C ALA A 460 -3.52 -15.56 12.62
N LEU A 461 -3.26 -16.63 11.87
CA LEU A 461 -3.95 -16.95 10.63
C LEU A 461 -5.31 -17.61 10.91
N HIS A 462 -5.42 -18.53 11.88
CA HIS A 462 -6.72 -19.06 12.32
C HIS A 462 -7.63 -17.97 12.89
N PHE A 463 -7.16 -17.11 13.81
CA PHE A 463 -7.97 -15.98 14.32
C PHE A 463 -8.35 -14.94 13.24
N ARG A 464 -7.75 -15.01 12.04
CA ARG A 464 -8.19 -14.24 10.85
C ARG A 464 -9.06 -15.04 9.86
N VAL A 465 -9.22 -16.36 10.04
CA VAL A 465 -9.83 -17.27 9.04
C VAL A 465 -10.95 -18.17 9.60
N THR A 466 -10.92 -18.62 10.85
CA THR A 466 -11.74 -19.77 11.32
C THR A 466 -13.10 -19.45 11.95
N ASN A 467 -13.50 -18.18 12.10
CA ASN A 467 -14.91 -17.84 12.44
C ASN A 467 -15.80 -17.82 11.17
N VAL A 468 -15.80 -18.93 10.42
CA VAL A 468 -16.84 -19.29 9.43
C VAL A 468 -17.08 -20.79 9.53
N LYS A 469 -18.13 -21.20 10.25
CA LYS A 469 -18.63 -22.59 10.18
C LYS A 469 -19.47 -22.74 8.92
N CYS A 470 -19.00 -23.54 7.96
CA CYS A 470 -19.81 -23.89 6.80
C CYS A 470 -21.01 -24.75 7.24
N ALA A 471 -22.23 -24.31 6.92
CA ALA A 471 -23.44 -25.07 7.13
C ALA A 471 -23.80 -25.86 5.86
N TYR A 472 -24.31 -27.08 6.06
CA TYR A 472 -24.78 -28.04 5.05
C TYR A 472 -23.67 -28.76 4.23
N PRO A 473 -23.63 -30.12 4.17
CA PRO A 473 -22.46 -30.85 3.64
C PRO A 473 -22.73 -31.58 2.29
N HIS A 474 -23.69 -31.15 1.47
CA HIS A 474 -24.30 -32.01 0.45
C HIS A 474 -24.36 -31.48 -1.00
N THR A 475 -23.65 -30.41 -1.35
CA THR A 475 -23.50 -29.93 -2.75
C THR A 475 -22.03 -29.96 -3.19
N PRO A 476 -21.68 -30.56 -4.35
CA PRO A 476 -20.32 -30.47 -4.88
C PRO A 476 -20.00 -29.05 -5.40
N PRO A 477 -18.84 -28.46 -5.05
CA PRO A 477 -18.45 -27.15 -5.57
C PRO A 477 -17.99 -27.23 -7.04
N LEU A 478 -18.17 -26.14 -7.79
CA LEU A 478 -17.53 -25.95 -9.10
C LEU A 478 -16.15 -25.28 -8.92
N ASP A 479 -15.14 -25.81 -9.60
CA ASP A 479 -13.84 -25.14 -9.75
C ASP A 479 -13.91 -24.08 -10.85
N ILE A 480 -13.37 -22.89 -10.59
CA ILE A 480 -13.36 -21.77 -11.57
C ILE A 480 -11.92 -21.39 -11.97
N TYR A 481 -10.97 -21.40 -11.04
CA TYR A 481 -9.53 -21.24 -11.26
C TYR A 481 -8.75 -21.95 -10.15
N ASP A 482 -7.43 -22.14 -10.34
CA ASP A 482 -6.53 -22.70 -9.32
C ASP A 482 -6.72 -22.00 -7.96
N GLY A 483 -7.14 -22.77 -6.95
CA GLY A 483 -7.37 -22.27 -5.59
C GLY A 483 -8.70 -21.53 -5.35
N MET A 484 -9.64 -21.51 -6.30
CA MET A 484 -10.96 -20.88 -6.14
C MET A 484 -12.12 -21.86 -6.41
N LYS A 485 -12.97 -22.06 -5.38
CA LYS A 485 -14.16 -22.92 -5.44
C LYS A 485 -15.44 -22.12 -5.25
N LEU A 486 -16.44 -22.38 -6.10
CA LEU A 486 -17.79 -21.82 -5.98
C LEU A 486 -18.73 -22.85 -5.35
N CYS A 487 -19.44 -22.45 -4.29
CA CYS A 487 -20.57 -23.20 -3.76
C CYS A 487 -21.88 -22.52 -4.21
N ILE A 488 -22.82 -23.31 -4.71
CA ILE A 488 -24.18 -22.87 -5.06
C ILE A 488 -25.13 -23.34 -3.97
N LEU A 489 -26.02 -22.46 -3.52
CA LEU A 489 -27.13 -22.79 -2.62
C LEU A 489 -28.44 -22.78 -3.41
N ASP A 490 -29.31 -23.75 -3.15
CA ASP A 490 -30.51 -24.07 -3.95
C ASP A 490 -31.64 -23.03 -3.90
N ASN A 491 -31.38 -21.84 -3.36
CA ASN A 491 -32.29 -20.69 -3.26
C ASN A 491 -31.85 -19.48 -4.10
N GLY A 492 -30.94 -19.67 -5.07
CA GLY A 492 -30.71 -18.72 -6.17
C GLY A 492 -29.74 -17.57 -5.90
N PHE A 493 -29.13 -17.51 -4.72
CA PHE A 493 -28.11 -16.50 -4.38
C PHE A 493 -26.69 -17.05 -4.52
N THR A 494 -25.86 -16.38 -5.32
CA THR A 494 -24.46 -16.74 -5.52
C THR A 494 -23.59 -16.14 -4.41
N VAL A 495 -23.03 -16.99 -3.54
CA VAL A 495 -22.08 -16.57 -2.50
C VAL A 495 -20.66 -17.01 -2.89
N ALA A 496 -19.79 -16.04 -3.20
CA ALA A 496 -18.38 -16.29 -3.45
C ALA A 496 -17.60 -16.40 -2.13
N ILE A 497 -17.34 -17.63 -1.68
CA ILE A 497 -16.53 -17.88 -0.48
C ILE A 497 -15.04 -17.99 -0.88
N PHE A 498 -14.21 -17.06 -0.40
CA PHE A 498 -12.76 -17.10 -0.59
C PHE A 498 -12.11 -18.18 0.29
N VAL A 499 -12.14 -19.44 -0.16
CA VAL A 499 -11.44 -20.56 0.49
C VAL A 499 -10.05 -20.73 -0.14
N ILE A 500 -9.06 -19.96 0.35
CA ILE A 500 -7.64 -20.23 0.06
C ILE A 500 -7.21 -21.45 0.90
N ASN A 501 -7.58 -22.65 0.44
CA ASN A 501 -7.20 -23.90 1.09
C ASN A 501 -5.73 -24.23 0.77
N ALA A 502 -4.85 -23.97 1.74
CA ALA A 502 -3.71 -24.85 1.94
C ALA A 502 -4.22 -26.24 2.36
N PHE A 503 -3.48 -27.30 2.00
CA PHE A 503 -3.82 -28.69 2.33
C PHE A 503 -3.95 -28.88 3.86
N SER A 504 -4.95 -29.67 4.29
CA SER A 504 -5.15 -30.04 5.70
C SER A 504 -4.87 -31.53 5.92
N ASP A 505 -4.05 -31.83 6.93
CA ASP A 505 -3.59 -33.20 7.26
C ASP A 505 -4.65 -34.06 7.98
N GLN A 506 -5.89 -34.07 7.47
CA GLN A 506 -7.01 -34.82 8.07
C GLN A 506 -7.90 -35.53 7.01
N MET A 507 -7.28 -36.43 6.23
CA MET A 507 -8.02 -37.57 5.67
C MET A 507 -7.61 -38.85 6.40
N LEU A 508 -8.58 -39.74 6.66
CA LEU A 508 -8.29 -41.04 7.26
C LEU A 508 -7.78 -42.01 6.18
N PRO A 509 -7.01 -43.05 6.54
CA PRO A 509 -6.50 -44.03 5.56
C PRO A 509 -7.59 -44.74 4.74
N GLU A 510 -8.83 -44.76 5.24
CA GLU A 510 -10.00 -45.36 4.59
C GLU A 510 -10.54 -44.47 3.45
N ASP A 511 -10.46 -43.14 3.57
CA ASP A 511 -10.83 -42.20 2.51
C ASP A 511 -9.90 -42.34 1.29
N ILE A 512 -8.62 -42.58 1.55
CA ILE A 512 -7.59 -42.80 0.52
C ILE A 512 -7.90 -44.08 -0.28
N GLN A 513 -8.43 -45.14 0.35
CA GLN A 513 -8.86 -46.35 -0.36
C GLN A 513 -10.11 -46.15 -1.22
N ASN A 514 -11.05 -45.30 -0.79
CA ASN A 514 -12.22 -44.96 -1.60
C ASN A 514 -11.84 -44.10 -2.82
N LEU A 515 -10.96 -43.11 -2.64
CA LEU A 515 -10.41 -42.32 -3.75
C LEU A 515 -9.60 -43.17 -4.74
N ALA A 516 -8.92 -44.22 -4.27
CA ALA A 516 -8.19 -45.15 -5.14
C ALA A 516 -9.08 -45.97 -6.10
N GLN A 517 -10.40 -46.01 -5.91
CA GLN A 517 -11.33 -46.61 -6.89
C GLN A 517 -11.79 -45.63 -7.99
N VAL A 518 -11.56 -44.32 -7.82
CA VAL A 518 -11.88 -43.27 -8.80
C VAL A 518 -10.56 -42.77 -9.40
N GLY A 519 -9.99 -43.58 -10.30
CA GLY A 519 -8.58 -43.52 -10.69
C GLY A 519 -8.11 -42.22 -11.36
N VAL A 520 -7.73 -41.22 -10.55
CA VAL A 520 -7.09 -39.96 -10.98
C VAL A 520 -5.86 -39.63 -10.11
N ILE A 521 -4.90 -40.54 -10.06
CA ILE A 521 -3.51 -40.22 -9.67
C ILE A 521 -2.53 -40.93 -10.63
N ASP A 522 -1.96 -40.18 -11.56
CA ASP A 522 -0.62 -40.44 -12.11
C ASP A 522 0.01 -39.12 -12.60
N ARG A 523 1.35 -39.08 -12.68
CA ARG A 523 2.18 -37.99 -13.21
C ARG A 523 2.28 -36.68 -12.41
N CYS A 524 2.61 -36.78 -11.13
CA CYS A 524 3.45 -35.78 -10.45
C CYS A 524 4.73 -36.36 -9.84
N LEU A 525 5.13 -37.57 -10.26
CA LEU A 525 6.31 -38.30 -9.76
C LEU A 525 7.18 -38.88 -10.88
N ASN A 526 7.80 -38.03 -11.70
CA ASN A 526 9.14 -38.24 -12.27
C ASN A 526 9.58 -37.07 -13.19
N PRO A 527 10.78 -36.49 -13.02
CA PRO A 527 11.33 -35.53 -13.97
C PRO A 527 12.15 -36.22 -15.08
N GLY A 528 11.71 -36.11 -16.34
CA GLY A 528 12.63 -36.19 -17.49
C GLY A 528 12.16 -36.88 -18.78
N LYS A 529 12.83 -36.48 -19.87
CA LYS A 529 12.82 -36.96 -21.26
C LYS A 529 11.78 -36.36 -22.21
N GLU A 530 12.19 -36.34 -23.48
CA GLU A 530 11.68 -35.53 -24.59
C GLU A 530 11.03 -36.39 -25.70
N GLU A 531 10.52 -35.72 -26.73
CA GLU A 531 10.13 -36.23 -28.07
C GLU A 531 8.92 -37.20 -28.19
N GLY A 532 8.14 -37.05 -29.28
CA GLY A 532 7.20 -38.07 -29.75
C GLY A 532 5.90 -37.55 -30.40
N ARG A 533 5.77 -37.67 -31.73
CA ARG A 533 4.53 -37.36 -32.49
C ARG A 533 3.50 -38.50 -32.42
N GLY A 534 2.19 -38.19 -32.54
CA GLY A 534 1.31 -38.94 -33.47
C GLY A 534 -0.07 -39.48 -33.01
N ASN A 535 -1.13 -38.79 -33.47
CA ASN A 535 -2.36 -39.31 -34.13
C ASN A 535 -3.36 -40.33 -33.51
N HIS A 536 -4.65 -39.97 -33.70
CA HIS A 536 -5.88 -40.78 -33.93
C HIS A 536 -6.52 -41.63 -32.81
N ALA A 537 -7.77 -41.33 -32.40
CA ALA A 537 -8.99 -41.93 -33.00
C ALA A 537 -10.30 -41.72 -32.19
N THR A 538 -11.34 -41.26 -32.89
CA THR A 538 -12.81 -41.37 -32.74
C THR A 538 -13.31 -42.76 -32.25
N LEU A 539 -14.51 -43.02 -31.70
CA LEU A 539 -15.90 -42.43 -31.73
C LEU A 539 -16.51 -42.45 -30.27
N VAL A 540 -17.80 -42.37 -29.90
CA VAL A 540 -19.15 -42.51 -30.53
C VAL A 540 -20.24 -41.71 -29.74
N GLN A 541 -21.52 -41.78 -30.15
CA GLN A 541 -22.72 -41.33 -29.40
C GLN A 541 -23.70 -42.50 -29.17
N ASP A 542 -24.58 -42.47 -28.15
CA ASP A 542 -26.03 -42.71 -28.34
C ASP A 542 -26.93 -42.25 -27.15
N ARG A 543 -28.25 -42.40 -27.30
CA ARG A 543 -29.34 -41.59 -26.68
C ARG A 543 -30.24 -42.31 -25.63
N ASN A 544 -31.18 -41.51 -25.08
CA ASN A 544 -32.57 -41.81 -24.65
C ASN A 544 -32.94 -41.95 -23.15
N GLU A 545 -34.15 -41.48 -22.85
CA GLU A 545 -34.91 -41.44 -21.57
C GLU A 545 -35.80 -42.72 -21.40
N PRO A 546 -36.84 -42.82 -20.50
CA PRO A 546 -37.25 -42.01 -19.32
C PRO A 546 -37.70 -42.83 -18.06
N ALA A 547 -38.20 -42.13 -17.03
CA ALA A 547 -39.48 -42.39 -16.27
C ALA A 547 -39.49 -42.68 -14.73
N ILE A 548 -40.01 -41.69 -13.97
CA ILE A 548 -41.04 -41.70 -12.89
C ILE A 548 -41.21 -42.95 -11.98
N LYS A 549 -41.18 -42.79 -10.61
CA LYS A 549 -42.31 -43.16 -9.68
C LYS A 549 -42.20 -42.96 -8.14
N ASP A 550 -43.39 -42.67 -7.59
CA ASP A 550 -44.01 -43.02 -6.28
C ASP A 550 -43.65 -42.29 -4.94
N ILE A 551 -44.69 -42.16 -4.08
CA ILE A 551 -44.80 -41.51 -2.75
C ILE A 551 -45.73 -42.37 -1.88
N PRO A 552 -45.54 -42.48 -0.54
CA PRO A 552 -46.72 -42.45 0.34
C PRO A 552 -46.60 -41.72 1.70
N THR A 553 -47.77 -41.19 2.07
CA THR A 553 -48.39 -40.67 3.31
C THR A 553 -48.35 -41.59 4.59
N LEU A 554 -48.83 -41.28 5.82
CA LEU A 554 -49.70 -40.23 6.48
C LEU A 554 -49.61 -40.31 8.05
N GLN A 555 -50.17 -39.30 8.79
CA GLN A 555 -50.78 -39.34 10.17
C GLN A 555 -49.89 -39.50 11.45
N SER A 556 -50.25 -39.06 12.69
CA SER A 556 -51.32 -38.15 13.24
C SER A 556 -51.20 -37.87 14.78
N ALA A 557 -51.99 -36.90 15.32
CA ALA A 557 -52.48 -36.73 16.73
C ALA A 557 -51.47 -36.22 17.83
N GLN A 558 -51.70 -35.12 18.59
CA GLN A 558 -52.69 -34.79 19.68
C GLN A 558 -52.38 -35.49 21.04
N GLU A 559 -52.61 -34.98 22.28
CA GLU A 559 -53.05 -33.69 22.91
C GLU A 559 -52.86 -33.80 24.47
N THR A 560 -53.25 -32.96 25.46
CA THR A 560 -54.04 -31.69 25.62
C THR A 560 -53.61 -30.89 26.90
N GLY A 561 -53.84 -29.57 26.97
CA GLY A 561 -54.27 -28.83 28.20
C GLY A 561 -53.20 -28.23 29.16
N THR A 562 -53.50 -27.18 29.96
CA THR A 562 -54.73 -26.35 30.09
C THR A 562 -54.48 -24.99 30.79
N SER A 563 -55.10 -23.92 30.23
CA SER A 563 -55.78 -22.71 30.80
C SER A 563 -55.62 -22.29 32.29
N VAL A 564 -55.99 -21.07 32.75
CA VAL A 564 -56.88 -19.96 32.25
C VAL A 564 -56.30 -18.60 32.72
N GLN A 565 -56.51 -17.44 32.06
CA GLN A 565 -57.66 -16.48 32.09
C GLN A 565 -57.34 -15.29 31.11
N GLU A 566 -58.03 -14.14 31.09
CA GLU A 566 -59.38 -13.71 30.61
C GLU A 566 -59.39 -12.15 30.61
N SER A 567 -60.21 -11.35 29.90
CA SER A 567 -61.17 -11.47 28.77
C SER A 567 -61.58 -10.02 28.35
N HIS A 568 -62.28 -9.67 27.24
CA HIS A 568 -62.80 -10.36 26.04
C HIS A 568 -62.08 -9.77 24.76
N GLY A 569 -62.60 -9.42 23.57
CA GLY A 569 -63.93 -9.32 22.89
C GLY A 569 -64.27 -7.89 22.42
N PRO A 570 -65.15 -7.65 21.39
CA PRO A 570 -66.09 -8.60 20.76
C PRO A 570 -66.07 -8.71 19.19
N VAL A 571 -66.60 -9.85 18.70
CA VAL A 571 -67.38 -10.06 17.44
C VAL A 571 -66.68 -10.04 16.05
N THR A 572 -66.46 -11.28 15.57
CA THR A 572 -66.68 -11.90 14.24
C THR A 572 -67.26 -11.09 13.05
N ILE A 573 -66.60 -11.21 11.89
CA ILE A 573 -67.19 -11.44 10.55
C ILE A 573 -66.32 -12.48 9.78
N GLN A 574 -66.93 -13.39 9.02
CA GLN A 574 -66.26 -14.19 7.96
C GLN A 574 -66.57 -13.57 6.58
N TYR A 575 -65.70 -13.75 5.57
CA TYR A 575 -66.07 -14.36 4.28
C TYR A 575 -64.86 -14.58 3.34
N GLU A 576 -65.13 -15.29 2.24
CA GLU A 576 -64.25 -15.95 1.26
C GLU A 576 -63.17 -15.11 0.54
N GLN A 577 -62.16 -15.81 0.00
CA GLN A 577 -61.32 -15.30 -1.08
C GLN A 577 -62.15 -15.00 -2.34
N THR A 578 -61.97 -13.82 -2.93
CA THR A 578 -62.14 -13.63 -4.39
C THR A 578 -61.04 -12.69 -4.89
N SER A 579 -60.56 -12.94 -6.11
CA SER A 579 -59.46 -12.20 -6.72
C SER A 579 -59.88 -10.82 -7.21
N ASN A 580 -58.94 -9.87 -7.19
CA ASN A 580 -58.94 -8.76 -8.12
C ASN A 580 -57.53 -8.58 -8.68
N ASN A 581 -57.39 -8.76 -10.00
CA ASN A 581 -56.11 -8.64 -10.69
C ASN A 581 -55.79 -7.16 -10.92
N ALA A 582 -54.76 -6.66 -10.23
CA ALA A 582 -54.03 -5.46 -10.61
C ALA A 582 -52.62 -5.87 -11.03
N THR A 583 -52.50 -6.54 -12.18
CA THR A 583 -51.20 -6.95 -12.73
C THR A 583 -50.45 -5.72 -13.24
N ALA A 584 -49.37 -5.34 -12.57
CA ALA A 584 -48.37 -4.41 -13.11
C ALA A 584 -47.54 -5.15 -14.19
N SER A 585 -48.14 -5.39 -15.35
CA SER A 585 -47.61 -6.25 -16.41
C SER A 585 -46.60 -5.59 -17.36
N ASP A 586 -46.43 -4.27 -17.25
CA ASP A 586 -45.81 -3.44 -18.29
C ASP A 586 -44.63 -2.59 -17.77
N ILE A 587 -43.93 -3.09 -16.73
CA ILE A 587 -42.62 -2.57 -16.29
C ILE A 587 -41.57 -3.64 -16.63
N PRO A 588 -40.57 -3.35 -17.47
CA PRO A 588 -39.47 -4.28 -17.73
C PRO A 588 -38.69 -4.57 -16.45
N SER A 589 -38.34 -5.83 -16.20
CA SER A 589 -37.37 -6.17 -15.16
C SER A 589 -36.01 -5.59 -15.54
N GLN A 590 -35.60 -4.50 -14.87
CA GLN A 590 -34.22 -4.06 -14.92
C GLN A 590 -33.33 -5.16 -14.33
N ASP A 591 -32.17 -5.41 -14.93
CA ASP A 591 -31.22 -6.40 -14.43
C ASP A 591 -30.55 -5.85 -13.15
N PRO A 592 -30.84 -6.37 -11.95
CA PRO A 592 -30.56 -5.70 -10.68
C PRO A 592 -29.09 -5.87 -10.21
N ARG A 593 -28.16 -6.04 -11.17
CA ARG A 593 -26.77 -6.43 -10.92
C ARG A 593 -25.83 -5.26 -11.19
N MET A 594 -25.45 -4.57 -10.10
CA MET A 594 -24.39 -3.56 -10.12
C MET A 594 -23.11 -4.15 -10.74
N GLN A 595 -22.61 -3.56 -11.83
CA GLN A 595 -21.54 -4.18 -12.61
C GLN A 595 -20.15 -3.90 -12.01
N PHE A 596 -19.65 -4.83 -11.18
CA PHE A 596 -18.36 -4.72 -10.48
C PHE A 596 -17.10 -4.59 -11.36
N ASN A 597 -17.25 -4.53 -12.69
CA ASN A 597 -16.20 -4.19 -13.65
C ASN A 597 -15.40 -2.95 -13.21
N PHE A 598 -16.08 -1.95 -12.66
CA PHE A 598 -15.51 -0.73 -12.08
C PHE A 598 -14.37 -1.01 -11.07
N LEU A 599 -14.64 -1.71 -9.97
CA LEU A 599 -13.63 -2.01 -8.94
C LEU A 599 -12.65 -3.10 -9.39
N LEU A 600 -13.10 -4.08 -10.18
CA LEU A 600 -12.23 -5.13 -10.73
C LEU A 600 -11.14 -4.54 -11.65
N HIS A 601 -11.46 -3.57 -12.51
CA HIS A 601 -10.47 -2.91 -13.38
C HIS A 601 -9.55 -1.95 -12.61
N TYR A 602 -10.03 -1.39 -11.50
CA TYR A 602 -9.24 -0.60 -10.53
C TYR A 602 -8.04 -1.40 -9.95
N THR A 603 -8.04 -2.74 -10.03
CA THR A 603 -6.91 -3.61 -9.60
C THR A 603 -5.75 -3.71 -10.60
N LYS A 604 -5.96 -3.41 -11.90
CA LYS A 604 -4.94 -3.61 -12.95
C LYS A 604 -4.74 -2.37 -13.86
N PRO A 605 -4.38 -1.20 -13.33
CA PRO A 605 -4.28 0.05 -14.09
C PRO A 605 -2.98 0.13 -14.93
N GLY A 606 -2.86 -0.71 -15.97
CA GLY A 606 -1.70 -0.71 -16.88
C GLY A 606 -1.71 -1.70 -18.04
N LYS A 607 -2.46 -1.39 -19.12
CA LYS A 607 -2.24 -1.86 -20.53
C LYS A 607 -3.26 -1.32 -21.54
N GLY A 608 -4.38 -0.78 -21.07
CA GLY A 608 -5.36 -0.04 -21.87
C GLY A 608 -5.47 1.43 -21.48
N SER A 609 -5.91 2.27 -22.42
CA SER A 609 -6.46 3.61 -22.13
C SER A 609 -7.97 3.51 -21.88
N LEU A 610 -8.61 4.58 -21.40
CA LEU A 610 -10.06 4.66 -21.22
C LEU A 610 -10.84 4.20 -22.48
N LEU A 611 -10.38 4.63 -23.65
CA LEU A 611 -10.89 4.26 -24.99
C LEU A 611 -10.74 2.77 -25.37
N LYS A 612 -10.12 1.94 -24.53
CA LYS A 612 -10.12 0.47 -24.64
C LYS A 612 -11.09 -0.20 -23.66
N PHE A 613 -11.41 0.46 -22.54
CA PHE A 613 -12.39 -0.02 -21.57
C PHE A 613 -13.83 0.15 -22.09
N PHE A 614 -14.13 1.29 -22.72
CA PHE A 614 -15.45 1.58 -23.30
C PHE A 614 -15.75 0.88 -24.66
N GLY A 615 -15.01 -0.18 -25.01
CA GLY A 615 -15.29 -1.00 -26.20
C GLY A 615 -15.27 -0.25 -27.55
N LYS A 616 -16.06 -0.73 -28.52
CA LYS A 616 -16.39 0.00 -29.76
C LYS A 616 -17.69 0.79 -29.54
N PRO A 617 -17.90 1.92 -30.22
CA PRO A 617 -19.15 2.68 -30.10
C PRO A 617 -20.37 1.80 -30.39
N THR A 618 -21.37 1.87 -29.52
CA THR A 618 -22.71 1.38 -29.78
C THR A 618 -23.30 2.17 -30.94
N THR A 619 -23.41 1.54 -32.11
CA THR A 619 -24.10 2.11 -33.26
C THR A 619 -25.62 1.95 -33.11
N THR A 620 -26.19 2.55 -32.07
CA THR A 620 -27.61 2.86 -32.03
C THR A 620 -27.90 3.84 -33.16
N ASN A 621 -28.59 3.37 -34.20
CA ASN A 621 -28.95 4.22 -35.34
C ASN A 621 -29.92 5.32 -34.87
N ILE A 622 -29.40 6.54 -34.68
CA ILE A 622 -30.23 7.73 -34.56
C ILE A 622 -31.09 7.82 -35.84
N PRO A 623 -32.43 7.90 -35.75
CA PRO A 623 -33.27 8.04 -36.92
C PRO A 623 -32.93 9.32 -37.68
N THR A 624 -32.33 9.20 -38.87
CA THR A 624 -32.15 10.36 -39.76
C THR A 624 -33.53 10.91 -40.16
N PRO A 625 -33.66 12.24 -40.28
CA PRO A 625 -34.96 12.89 -40.32
C PRO A 625 -35.77 12.48 -41.56
N ILE A 626 -37.05 12.18 -41.35
CA ILE A 626 -37.98 11.89 -42.44
C ILE A 626 -38.15 13.13 -43.31
N ASN A 627 -37.59 13.08 -44.52
CA ASN A 627 -38.08 13.84 -45.65
C ASN A 627 -38.07 12.94 -46.89
N SER A 628 -39.11 13.06 -47.72
CA SER A 628 -39.36 12.20 -48.87
C SER A 628 -38.17 12.13 -49.84
N SER A 629 -37.84 11.00 -50.47
CA SER A 629 -38.78 10.29 -51.33
C SER A 629 -38.23 8.97 -51.92
N ALA A 630 -39.18 8.15 -52.42
CA ALA A 630 -39.06 7.29 -53.60
C ALA A 630 -38.23 5.97 -53.56
N ILE A 631 -39.01 4.87 -53.67
CA ILE A 631 -38.79 3.68 -54.52
C ILE A 631 -38.06 2.45 -53.92
N SER A 632 -38.79 1.33 -54.06
CA SER A 632 -38.53 -0.09 -53.82
C SER A 632 -37.35 -0.67 -54.64
N SER A 633 -36.86 -1.92 -54.47
CA SER A 633 -37.67 -3.14 -54.28
C SER A 633 -36.92 -4.45 -53.87
N SER A 634 -37.72 -5.37 -53.29
CA SER A 634 -37.79 -6.83 -53.56
C SER A 634 -36.67 -7.85 -53.18
N PHE A 635 -37.03 -8.76 -52.25
CA PHE A 635 -36.88 -10.24 -52.27
C PHE A 635 -35.50 -10.97 -52.24
N VAL A 636 -35.14 -11.59 -51.08
CA VAL A 636 -35.20 -13.07 -50.76
C VAL A 636 -34.57 -14.09 -51.76
N PRO A 637 -33.85 -15.19 -51.36
CA PRO A 637 -32.99 -15.50 -50.18
C PRO A 637 -31.73 -16.43 -50.51
N SER A 638 -31.20 -17.15 -49.51
CA SER A 638 -30.61 -18.54 -49.53
C SER A 638 -29.08 -18.82 -49.43
N PHE A 639 -28.79 -19.99 -48.82
CA PHE A 639 -27.51 -20.68 -48.47
C PHE A 639 -26.87 -21.41 -49.69
N PRO A 640 -25.66 -22.06 -49.65
CA PRO A 640 -24.92 -22.61 -48.48
C PRO A 640 -23.37 -22.48 -48.45
N VAL A 641 -22.76 -23.07 -47.40
CA VAL A 641 -21.31 -23.27 -47.17
C VAL A 641 -20.73 -24.40 -48.05
N PRO A 642 -19.40 -24.46 -48.29
CA PRO A 642 -18.60 -25.49 -47.58
C PRO A 642 -17.17 -25.08 -47.17
N ASN A 643 -16.62 -25.76 -46.15
CA ASN A 643 -15.25 -25.60 -45.63
C ASN A 643 -14.15 -26.15 -46.58
N LEU A 644 -12.91 -25.64 -46.44
CA LEU A 644 -11.74 -26.51 -46.39
C LEU A 644 -10.52 -25.92 -45.63
N SER A 645 -9.89 -26.78 -44.83
CA SER A 645 -8.45 -26.79 -44.46
C SER A 645 -7.75 -25.51 -43.95
N SER A 646 -7.57 -25.42 -42.62
CA SER A 646 -6.31 -24.99 -41.97
C SER A 646 -6.20 -25.35 -40.47
N GLU A 647 -7.18 -26.08 -39.91
CA GLU A 647 -7.17 -26.56 -38.52
C GLU A 647 -6.17 -27.70 -38.27
N LEU A 648 -4.88 -27.38 -38.18
CA LEU A 648 -3.93 -28.13 -37.35
C LEU A 648 -2.72 -27.32 -36.88
N ASP A 649 -2.26 -26.33 -37.66
CA ASP A 649 -1.04 -25.58 -37.33
C ASP A 649 -1.21 -24.55 -36.19
N ASN A 650 -2.43 -24.04 -35.97
CA ASN A 650 -2.70 -23.06 -34.90
C ASN A 650 -2.85 -23.67 -33.49
N PHE A 651 -2.91 -25.00 -33.34
CA PHE A 651 -3.22 -25.63 -32.05
C PHE A 651 -2.09 -25.46 -31.00
N MET A 652 -0.87 -25.16 -31.46
CA MET A 652 0.30 -24.82 -30.62
C MET A 652 0.29 -23.38 -30.06
N GLN A 653 -0.84 -22.65 -30.17
CA GLN A 653 -1.09 -21.40 -29.43
C GLN A 653 -2.26 -21.49 -28.44
N SER A 654 -2.69 -22.72 -28.11
CA SER A 654 -3.49 -23.00 -26.91
C SER A 654 -2.57 -23.14 -25.68
N VAL A 655 -2.99 -22.85 -24.44
CA VAL A 655 -4.34 -22.57 -23.93
C VAL A 655 -4.36 -21.22 -23.20
N ALA A 656 -5.24 -20.31 -23.65
CA ALA A 656 -5.80 -19.28 -22.77
C ALA A 656 -7.15 -19.80 -22.26
N LEU A 657 -7.35 -19.84 -20.93
CA LEU A 657 -8.66 -20.16 -20.36
C LEU A 657 -9.65 -19.01 -20.67
N PRO A 658 -10.95 -19.32 -20.87
CA PRO A 658 -11.88 -18.37 -21.47
C PRO A 658 -12.16 -17.19 -20.55
N ILE A 659 -11.66 -16.02 -20.95
CA ILE A 659 -12.18 -14.73 -20.49
C ILE A 659 -13.59 -14.58 -21.09
N LEU A 660 -14.55 -14.10 -20.29
CA LEU A 660 -15.99 -14.05 -20.60
C LEU A 660 -16.35 -12.90 -21.57
N ASP A 661 -15.62 -12.75 -22.68
CA ASP A 661 -15.77 -11.65 -23.63
C ASP A 661 -17.05 -11.70 -24.49
N GLU A 662 -17.74 -12.84 -24.59
CA GLU A 662 -18.94 -12.99 -25.47
C GLU A 662 -20.30 -12.89 -24.75
N TYR A 663 -20.35 -12.91 -23.41
CA TYR A 663 -21.63 -12.90 -22.65
C TYR A 663 -22.03 -11.53 -22.07
N ILE A 664 -21.25 -10.48 -22.35
CA ILE A 664 -21.44 -9.12 -21.83
C ILE A 664 -22.10 -8.17 -22.86
N TRP A 665 -22.16 -8.57 -24.14
CA TRP A 665 -22.45 -7.66 -25.26
C TRP A 665 -23.67 -8.06 -26.12
N SER A 666 -24.66 -8.75 -25.54
CA SER A 666 -25.84 -9.26 -26.26
C SER A 666 -27.20 -9.02 -25.59
N SER A 667 -27.23 -8.37 -24.43
CA SER A 667 -28.47 -7.87 -23.82
C SER A 667 -28.93 -6.57 -24.50
N GLU A 668 -30.04 -6.64 -25.25
CA GLU A 668 -30.79 -5.46 -25.68
C GLU A 668 -31.43 -4.80 -24.45
N ILE A 669 -30.71 -3.88 -23.81
CA ILE A 669 -31.22 -3.11 -22.67
C ILE A 669 -32.32 -2.18 -23.16
N ASN A 670 -33.57 -2.45 -22.75
CA ASN A 670 -34.68 -1.53 -22.92
C ASN A 670 -34.36 -0.22 -22.19
N THR A 671 -34.24 0.88 -22.93
CA THR A 671 -33.97 2.19 -22.36
C THR A 671 -35.12 2.64 -21.43
N PRO A 672 -34.81 3.15 -20.22
CA PRO A 672 -35.80 3.83 -19.39
C PRO A 672 -36.44 5.02 -20.12
N GLN A 673 -37.63 5.43 -19.68
CA GLN A 673 -38.27 6.63 -20.24
C GLN A 673 -37.43 7.88 -19.92
N ILE A 674 -37.35 8.80 -20.90
CA ILE A 674 -36.54 10.02 -20.81
C ILE A 674 -36.95 10.85 -19.59
N ASN A 675 -36.01 11.05 -18.65
CA ASN A 675 -36.23 11.86 -17.46
C ASN A 675 -36.54 13.32 -17.84
N PRO A 676 -37.68 13.90 -17.42
CA PRO A 676 -38.02 15.29 -17.73
C PRO A 676 -37.04 16.34 -17.16
N SER A 677 -36.20 16.02 -16.17
CA SER A 677 -35.15 16.93 -15.68
C SER A 677 -33.89 16.96 -16.58
N ILE A 678 -33.81 16.07 -17.56
CA ILE A 678 -32.69 15.92 -18.51
C ILE A 678 -33.23 16.21 -19.93
N GLN A 679 -33.78 17.42 -20.12
CA GLN A 679 -34.35 17.88 -21.40
C GLN A 679 -33.81 19.27 -21.78
N TYR A 680 -33.91 19.62 -23.07
CA TYR A 680 -33.49 20.93 -23.55
C TYR A 680 -34.38 22.05 -22.97
N SER A 681 -33.73 23.04 -22.36
CA SER A 681 -34.37 24.24 -21.82
C SER A 681 -33.54 25.49 -22.14
N PRO A 682 -34.15 26.67 -22.39
CA PRO A 682 -33.41 27.91 -22.66
C PRO A 682 -32.43 28.30 -21.54
N GLN A 683 -32.73 27.93 -20.29
CA GLN A 683 -31.85 28.19 -19.14
C GLN A 683 -30.51 27.44 -19.24
N LEU A 684 -30.43 26.34 -20.01
CA LEU A 684 -29.20 25.55 -20.13
C LEU A 684 -28.10 26.29 -20.91
N GLU A 685 -28.44 27.20 -21.83
CA GLU A 685 -27.44 28.03 -22.51
C GLU A 685 -26.75 28.98 -21.50
N TYR A 686 -27.51 29.52 -20.53
CA TYR A 686 -26.95 30.32 -19.44
C TYR A 686 -26.06 29.47 -18.52
N ARG A 687 -26.52 28.28 -18.09
CA ARG A 687 -25.73 27.34 -17.27
C ARG A 687 -24.43 26.91 -17.97
N LEU A 688 -24.48 26.69 -19.29
CA LEU A 688 -23.32 26.35 -20.11
C LEU A 688 -22.35 27.54 -20.26
N GLN A 689 -22.87 28.75 -20.43
CA GLN A 689 -22.07 29.97 -20.46
C GLN A 689 -21.39 30.24 -19.11
N GLU A 690 -22.09 30.01 -17.99
CA GLU A 690 -21.53 30.14 -16.64
C GLU A 690 -20.38 29.13 -16.42
N LEU A 691 -20.59 27.86 -16.78
CA LEU A 691 -19.57 26.81 -16.71
C LEU A 691 -18.33 27.16 -17.55
N ARG A 692 -18.52 27.51 -18.82
CA ARG A 692 -17.45 27.97 -19.73
C ARG A 692 -16.68 29.17 -19.14
N SER A 693 -17.38 30.13 -18.54
CA SER A 693 -16.79 31.32 -17.92
C SER A 693 -15.91 30.96 -16.72
N LYS A 694 -16.43 30.18 -15.76
CA LYS A 694 -15.66 29.74 -14.59
C LYS A 694 -14.44 28.89 -15.01
N LEU A 695 -14.57 28.03 -16.03
CA LEU A 695 -13.44 27.23 -16.55
C LEU A 695 -12.30 28.09 -17.10
N ILE A 696 -12.61 29.19 -17.80
CA ILE A 696 -11.59 30.16 -18.27
C ILE A 696 -10.90 30.83 -17.08
N THR A 697 -11.64 31.23 -16.04
CA THR A 697 -11.06 31.81 -14.82
C THR A 697 -10.19 30.82 -14.04
N THR A 698 -10.59 29.56 -13.92
CA THR A 698 -9.75 28.50 -13.32
C THR A 698 -8.47 28.31 -14.12
N GLN A 699 -8.55 28.25 -15.45
CA GLN A 699 -7.36 28.14 -16.30
C GLN A 699 -6.40 29.33 -16.14
N GLN A 700 -6.93 30.56 -16.03
CA GLN A 700 -6.13 31.76 -15.79
C GLN A 700 -5.40 31.70 -14.44
N LYS A 701 -6.10 31.33 -13.36
CA LYS A 701 -5.48 31.13 -12.04
C LYS A 701 -4.32 30.12 -12.07
N LEU A 702 -4.43 29.06 -12.87
CA LEU A 702 -3.37 28.04 -13.01
C LEU A 702 -2.13 28.58 -13.74
N PHE A 703 -2.30 29.39 -14.80
CA PHE A 703 -1.18 30.04 -15.49
C PHE A 703 -0.43 31.06 -14.62
N GLU A 704 -1.09 31.68 -13.64
CA GLU A 704 -0.45 32.61 -12.70
C GLU A 704 0.44 31.92 -11.65
N HIS A 705 0.34 30.58 -11.51
CA HIS A 705 0.97 29.81 -10.43
C HIS A 705 1.83 28.62 -10.91
N SER A 706 2.05 28.45 -12.22
CA SER A 706 2.79 27.30 -12.78
C SER A 706 3.66 27.68 -13.99
N ASP A 707 4.95 27.37 -13.93
CA ASP A 707 5.95 27.70 -14.97
C ASP A 707 5.92 26.80 -16.21
N GLY A 708 4.95 25.89 -16.33
CA GLY A 708 4.81 25.02 -17.50
C GLY A 708 3.60 24.07 -17.48
N ASP A 709 3.25 23.60 -18.68
CA ASP A 709 2.33 22.48 -18.99
C ASP A 709 0.92 22.52 -18.36
N VAL A 710 0.34 23.72 -18.25
CA VAL A 710 -1.08 23.92 -17.88
C VAL A 710 -2.00 23.45 -19.03
N PRO A 711 -3.06 22.64 -18.78
CA PRO A 711 -3.94 22.14 -19.82
C PRO A 711 -4.65 23.27 -20.59
N TYR A 712 -4.59 23.22 -21.93
CA TYR A 712 -5.15 24.27 -22.76
C TYR A 712 -6.64 24.05 -23.08
N PHE A 713 -7.53 24.82 -22.42
CA PHE A 713 -8.97 24.84 -22.71
C PHE A 713 -9.23 25.50 -24.08
N SER A 714 -9.08 24.73 -25.15
CA SER A 714 -9.03 25.22 -26.52
C SER A 714 -10.38 25.74 -27.04
N GLU A 715 -10.34 26.53 -28.11
CA GLU A 715 -11.56 26.97 -28.80
C GLU A 715 -12.32 25.78 -29.43
N GLU A 716 -11.61 24.73 -29.82
CA GLU A 716 -12.17 23.45 -30.25
C GLU A 716 -12.90 22.73 -29.11
N MET A 717 -12.34 22.66 -27.90
CA MET A 717 -13.07 22.13 -26.73
C MET A 717 -14.34 22.96 -26.46
N ARG A 718 -14.24 24.30 -26.45
CA ARG A 718 -15.39 25.19 -26.18
C ARG A 718 -16.51 25.04 -27.21
N SER A 719 -16.18 24.83 -28.48
CA SER A 719 -17.15 24.79 -29.59
C SER A 719 -17.67 23.40 -29.92
N VAL A 720 -16.84 22.36 -29.80
CA VAL A 720 -17.19 20.96 -30.13
C VAL A 720 -17.72 20.21 -28.92
N LEU A 721 -17.05 20.32 -27.76
CA LEU A 721 -17.40 19.53 -26.57
C LEU A 721 -18.53 20.20 -25.77
N PHE A 722 -18.39 21.49 -25.44
CA PHE A 722 -19.33 22.22 -24.58
C PHE A 722 -20.50 22.83 -25.39
N THR A 723 -21.50 22.03 -25.75
CA THR A 723 -22.77 22.51 -26.37
C THR A 723 -23.97 22.14 -25.48
N VAL A 724 -25.13 22.80 -25.62
CA VAL A 724 -26.33 22.46 -24.83
C VAL A 724 -26.86 21.07 -25.18
N THR A 725 -26.79 20.68 -26.44
CA THR A 725 -27.10 19.31 -26.90
C THR A 725 -26.21 18.29 -26.18
N ASN A 726 -24.89 18.49 -26.22
CA ASN A 726 -23.94 17.63 -25.53
C ASN A 726 -24.14 17.63 -24.00
N LEU A 727 -24.57 18.75 -23.40
CA LEU A 727 -24.84 18.83 -21.96
C LEU A 727 -25.98 17.90 -21.53
N VAL A 728 -27.03 17.78 -22.37
CA VAL A 728 -28.13 16.83 -22.18
C VAL A 728 -27.66 15.41 -22.52
N ASP A 729 -27.16 15.19 -23.74
CA ASP A 729 -26.82 13.86 -24.27
C ASP A 729 -25.74 13.16 -23.44
N PHE A 730 -24.69 13.87 -23.00
CA PHE A 730 -23.63 13.27 -22.20
C PHE A 730 -24.03 13.07 -20.74
N THR A 731 -24.95 13.89 -20.21
CA THR A 731 -25.57 13.58 -18.90
C THR A 731 -26.36 12.28 -18.99
N GLN A 732 -27.08 12.04 -20.10
CA GLN A 732 -27.76 10.76 -20.31
C GLN A 732 -26.76 9.60 -20.42
N LEU A 733 -25.68 9.72 -21.21
CA LEU A 733 -24.62 8.68 -21.27
C LEU A 733 -23.97 8.38 -19.91
N PHE A 734 -23.84 9.37 -19.02
CA PHE A 734 -23.39 9.12 -17.65
C PHE A 734 -24.37 8.22 -16.88
N PHE A 735 -25.67 8.51 -16.96
CA PHE A 735 -26.68 7.70 -16.28
C PHE A 735 -26.87 6.31 -16.91
N ASP A 736 -26.71 6.19 -18.23
CA ASP A 736 -26.85 4.91 -18.95
C ASP A 736 -25.63 3.97 -18.76
N HIS A 737 -24.43 4.50 -18.48
CA HIS A 737 -23.19 3.72 -18.55
C HIS A 737 -22.25 3.81 -17.34
N TRP A 738 -22.27 4.91 -16.57
CA TRP A 738 -21.43 5.08 -15.38
C TRP A 738 -22.21 4.86 -14.08
N TYR A 739 -23.38 5.51 -13.95
CA TYR A 739 -24.23 5.47 -12.75
C TYR A 739 -24.53 4.04 -12.22
N PRO A 740 -24.79 3.00 -13.05
CA PRO A 740 -25.02 1.62 -12.56
C PRO A 740 -23.82 0.95 -11.88
N ASN A 741 -22.66 1.62 -11.83
CA ASN A 741 -21.45 1.20 -11.13
C ASN A 741 -21.11 2.11 -9.92
N CYS A 742 -21.78 3.27 -9.82
CA CYS A 742 -21.49 4.33 -8.86
C CYS A 742 -22.79 5.11 -8.51
N PRO A 743 -23.77 4.45 -7.86
CA PRO A 743 -25.12 5.00 -7.68
C PRO A 743 -25.21 5.97 -6.50
N ILE A 744 -24.50 7.10 -6.60
CA ILE A 744 -24.41 8.14 -5.55
C ILE A 744 -25.20 9.42 -5.87
N ILE A 745 -25.77 9.53 -7.08
CA ILE A 745 -26.57 10.66 -7.54
C ILE A 745 -27.98 10.16 -7.84
N HIS A 746 -28.99 10.67 -7.16
CA HIS A 746 -30.38 10.31 -7.43
C HIS A 746 -30.85 10.91 -8.77
N GLN A 747 -30.93 10.07 -9.81
CA GLN A 747 -31.18 10.49 -11.20
C GLN A 747 -32.48 11.31 -11.37
N PRO A 748 -33.65 10.93 -10.82
CA PRO A 748 -34.90 11.68 -11.01
C PRO A 748 -34.87 13.12 -10.47
N THR A 749 -34.03 13.41 -9.48
CA THR A 749 -33.85 14.78 -8.92
C THR A 749 -32.67 15.53 -9.52
N TYR A 750 -31.90 14.92 -10.43
CA TYR A 750 -30.76 15.56 -11.07
C TYR A 750 -31.23 16.56 -12.14
N ASN A 751 -31.34 17.83 -11.76
CA ASN A 751 -31.79 18.91 -12.63
C ASN A 751 -30.61 19.76 -13.11
N LEU A 752 -30.40 19.75 -14.44
CA LEU A 752 -29.35 20.51 -15.12
C LEU A 752 -29.41 22.03 -14.89
N GLU A 753 -30.59 22.59 -14.59
CA GLU A 753 -30.76 24.02 -14.30
C GLU A 753 -30.30 24.40 -12.88
N THR A 754 -30.30 23.47 -11.91
CA THR A 754 -30.13 23.81 -10.48
C THR A 754 -28.98 23.08 -9.77
N VAL A 755 -28.45 21.98 -10.33
CA VAL A 755 -27.28 21.26 -9.79
C VAL A 755 -26.03 22.16 -9.71
N SER A 756 -25.13 21.92 -8.76
CA SER A 756 -23.87 22.65 -8.63
C SER A 756 -22.99 22.52 -9.89
N LEU A 757 -22.18 23.55 -10.20
CA LEU A 757 -21.29 23.51 -11.36
C LEU A 757 -20.17 22.45 -11.27
N PRO A 758 -19.53 22.19 -10.10
CA PRO A 758 -18.58 21.09 -9.95
C PRO A 758 -19.20 19.74 -10.33
N LEU A 759 -20.43 19.46 -9.85
CA LEU A 759 -21.09 18.18 -10.13
C LEU A 759 -21.58 18.09 -11.58
N LEU A 760 -22.15 19.19 -12.12
CA LEU A 760 -22.53 19.29 -13.53
C LEU A 760 -21.35 18.95 -14.45
N PHE A 761 -20.18 19.52 -14.17
CA PHE A 761 -19.02 19.36 -15.03
C PHE A 761 -18.47 17.93 -15.02
N VAL A 762 -18.31 17.29 -13.85
CA VAL A 762 -17.77 15.92 -13.80
C VAL A 762 -18.73 14.88 -14.37
N VAL A 763 -20.05 15.02 -14.13
CA VAL A 763 -21.08 14.15 -14.74
C VAL A 763 -21.04 14.25 -16.27
N PHE A 764 -21.08 15.48 -16.79
CA PHE A 764 -20.93 15.77 -18.21
C PHE A 764 -19.63 15.19 -18.80
N LEU A 765 -18.51 15.35 -18.11
CA LEU A 765 -17.20 14.95 -18.62
C LEU A 765 -16.99 13.43 -18.62
N ILE A 766 -17.51 12.72 -17.61
CA ILE A 766 -17.53 11.26 -17.58
C ILE A 766 -18.40 10.73 -18.73
N GLY A 767 -19.62 11.23 -18.87
CA GLY A 767 -20.51 10.84 -19.97
C GLY A 767 -19.94 11.15 -21.35
N ALA A 768 -19.25 12.28 -21.52
CA ALA A 768 -18.57 12.63 -22.75
C ALA A 768 -17.48 11.62 -23.14
N ALA A 769 -16.87 10.93 -22.18
CA ALA A 769 -15.86 9.91 -22.45
C ALA A 769 -16.45 8.61 -23.06
N TYR A 770 -17.77 8.39 -22.95
CA TYR A 770 -18.51 7.34 -23.65
C TYR A 770 -19.01 7.78 -25.04
N SER A 771 -18.86 9.06 -25.42
CA SER A 771 -19.44 9.60 -26.65
C SER A 771 -18.80 9.07 -27.94
N SER A 772 -19.55 9.16 -29.03
CA SER A 772 -19.11 8.89 -30.40
C SER A 772 -19.37 10.14 -31.26
N PRO A 773 -18.42 10.60 -32.10
CA PRO A 773 -17.14 9.98 -32.45
C PRO A 773 -16.09 10.04 -31.33
N ARG A 774 -15.07 9.16 -31.42
CA ARG A 774 -13.99 9.01 -30.44
C ARG A 774 -13.14 10.27 -30.24
N ASP A 775 -13.18 11.22 -31.17
CA ASP A 775 -12.48 12.49 -31.05
C ASP A 775 -13.07 13.35 -29.92
N THR A 776 -14.41 13.36 -29.77
CA THR A 776 -15.12 14.03 -28.68
C THR A 776 -14.76 13.42 -27.32
N ALA A 777 -14.73 12.08 -27.23
CA ALA A 777 -14.24 11.38 -26.04
C ALA A 777 -12.75 11.65 -25.73
N SER A 778 -11.94 11.90 -26.76
CA SER A 778 -10.52 12.26 -26.59
C SER A 778 -10.35 13.70 -26.09
N LEU A 779 -11.17 14.65 -26.58
CA LEU A 779 -11.26 16.01 -26.02
C LEU A 779 -11.72 15.98 -24.55
N ALA A 780 -12.67 15.12 -24.20
CA ALA A 780 -13.12 14.93 -22.82
C ALA A 780 -12.00 14.41 -21.90
N VAL A 781 -11.26 13.36 -22.29
CA VAL A 781 -10.09 12.89 -21.54
C VAL A 781 -9.04 14.00 -21.38
N SER A 782 -8.85 14.83 -22.40
CA SER A 782 -7.90 15.96 -22.38
C SER A 782 -8.30 17.08 -21.43
N CYS A 783 -9.58 17.19 -21.06
CA CYS A 783 -10.06 18.13 -20.05
C CYS A 783 -9.92 17.61 -18.60
N GLY A 784 -9.48 16.36 -18.39
CA GLY A 784 -9.44 15.72 -17.06
C GLY A 784 -8.65 16.50 -16.00
N ALA A 785 -7.47 17.03 -16.36
CA ALA A 785 -6.65 17.84 -15.44
C ALA A 785 -7.32 19.18 -15.09
N LEU A 786 -7.98 19.84 -16.05
CA LEU A 786 -8.75 21.06 -15.78
C LEU A 786 -9.98 20.76 -14.90
N CYS A 787 -10.54 19.56 -14.98
CA CYS A 787 -11.61 19.08 -14.09
C CYS A 787 -11.11 18.80 -12.67
N GLU A 788 -9.87 18.28 -12.51
CA GLU A 788 -9.22 18.15 -11.20
C GLU A 788 -9.17 19.50 -10.47
N ASP A 789 -8.58 20.51 -11.09
CA ASP A 789 -8.43 21.80 -10.44
C ASP A 789 -9.73 22.63 -10.42
N PHE A 790 -10.65 22.48 -11.39
CA PHE A 790 -11.96 23.14 -11.31
C PHE A 790 -12.77 22.70 -10.08
N VAL A 791 -12.71 21.42 -9.71
CA VAL A 791 -13.45 20.90 -8.56
C VAL A 791 -12.69 21.13 -7.24
N PHE A 792 -11.39 20.83 -7.20
CA PHE A 792 -10.62 20.94 -5.95
C PHE A 792 -10.10 22.36 -5.63
N GLU A 793 -10.07 23.27 -6.60
CA GLU A 793 -9.76 24.68 -6.36
C GLU A 793 -11.01 25.58 -6.23
N ASP A 794 -12.21 24.98 -6.19
CA ASP A 794 -13.49 25.65 -5.93
C ASP A 794 -13.53 26.31 -4.53
N ASP A 795 -14.15 27.49 -4.47
CA ASP A 795 -14.14 28.33 -3.27
C ASP A 795 -15.08 27.81 -2.16
N ASP A 796 -16.16 27.08 -2.49
CA ASP A 796 -17.06 26.47 -1.52
C ASP A 796 -16.43 25.19 -0.93
N LEU A 797 -15.78 24.36 -1.76
CA LEU A 797 -14.98 23.22 -1.30
C LEU A 797 -13.86 23.66 -0.34
N LYS A 798 -13.17 24.75 -0.67
CA LYS A 798 -12.15 25.38 0.20
C LYS A 798 -12.75 25.97 1.47
N SER A 799 -13.98 26.49 1.43
CA SER A 799 -14.69 27.02 2.59
C SER A 799 -15.00 25.91 3.60
N LEU A 800 -15.50 24.76 3.13
CA LEU A 800 -15.76 23.58 3.97
C LEU A 800 -14.47 23.08 4.66
N LEU A 801 -13.37 22.96 3.92
CA LEU A 801 -12.06 22.56 4.45
C LEU A 801 -11.47 23.52 5.50
N ARG A 802 -11.94 24.78 5.57
CA ARG A 802 -11.42 25.82 6.49
C ARG A 802 -12.24 26.03 7.76
N THR A 803 -13.49 25.58 7.79
CA THR A 803 -14.49 26.11 8.74
C THR A 803 -14.73 25.22 9.97
N GLU A 804 -14.21 23.99 10.00
CA GLU A 804 -14.36 22.97 11.08
C GLU A 804 -15.81 22.63 11.48
N ARG A 805 -16.82 23.20 10.80
CA ARG A 805 -18.24 22.90 10.94
C ARG A 805 -18.87 22.86 9.55
N GLY A 806 -19.45 21.72 9.18
CA GLY A 806 -20.24 21.61 7.96
C GLY A 806 -21.53 22.41 8.02
N GLY A 807 -21.98 22.90 6.87
CA GLY A 807 -23.40 23.15 6.64
C GLY A 807 -24.06 21.83 6.23
N GLU A 808 -25.27 21.55 6.73
CA GLU A 808 -25.97 20.28 6.44
C GLU A 808 -26.60 20.22 5.03
N ASP A 809 -26.32 21.20 4.16
CA ASP A 809 -27.06 21.47 2.92
C ASP A 809 -26.72 20.57 1.72
N SER A 810 -27.68 20.51 0.80
CA SER A 810 -27.57 19.77 -0.46
C SER A 810 -26.42 20.25 -1.37
N ALA A 811 -26.00 21.52 -1.26
CA ALA A 811 -24.90 22.05 -2.05
C ALA A 811 -23.56 21.43 -1.61
N SER A 812 -23.34 21.33 -0.30
CA SER A 812 -22.16 20.70 0.31
C SER A 812 -22.05 19.22 -0.07
N LEU A 813 -23.17 18.49 -0.12
CA LEU A 813 -23.21 17.11 -0.62
C LEU A 813 -22.80 16.99 -2.09
N GLN A 814 -23.30 17.88 -2.95
CA GLN A 814 -22.98 17.87 -4.39
C GLN A 814 -21.50 18.17 -4.66
N ILE A 815 -20.87 18.99 -3.82
CA ILE A 815 -19.43 19.26 -3.88
C ILE A 815 -18.61 18.00 -3.53
N VAL A 816 -19.01 17.23 -2.51
CA VAL A 816 -18.34 15.95 -2.17
C VAL A 816 -18.56 14.88 -3.25
N GLN A 817 -19.78 14.76 -3.79
CA GLN A 817 -20.07 13.89 -4.94
C GLN A 817 -19.15 14.23 -6.12
N ALA A 818 -18.97 15.52 -6.42
CA ALA A 818 -18.11 15.97 -7.51
C ALA A 818 -16.64 15.61 -7.27
N ALA A 819 -16.12 15.93 -6.08
CA ALA A 819 -14.73 15.67 -5.71
C ALA A 819 -14.39 14.16 -5.72
N PHE A 820 -15.31 13.32 -5.22
CA PHE A 820 -15.17 11.87 -5.28
C PHE A 820 -15.15 11.32 -6.72
N LEU A 821 -16.09 11.76 -7.58
CA LEU A 821 -16.13 11.33 -8.99
C LEU A 821 -14.87 11.76 -9.75
N VAL A 822 -14.36 12.98 -9.50
CA VAL A 822 -13.07 13.44 -10.05
C VAL A 822 -11.93 12.57 -9.54
N SER A 823 -11.88 12.23 -8.24
CA SER A 823 -10.82 11.37 -7.70
C SER A 823 -10.75 10.00 -8.36
N VAL A 824 -11.91 9.38 -8.55
CA VAL A 824 -12.05 8.11 -9.26
C VAL A 824 -11.59 8.25 -10.72
N LEU A 825 -12.05 9.29 -11.42
CA LEU A 825 -11.74 9.53 -12.83
C LEU A 825 -10.24 9.79 -13.08
N GLN A 826 -9.59 10.61 -12.26
CA GLN A 826 -8.18 10.99 -12.46
C GLN A 826 -7.21 9.86 -12.10
N ASN A 827 -7.54 9.01 -11.12
CA ASN A 827 -6.76 7.80 -10.82
C ASN A 827 -6.71 6.83 -12.02
N TRP A 828 -7.77 6.79 -12.85
CA TRP A 828 -7.85 5.99 -14.08
C TRP A 828 -7.25 6.68 -15.32
N GLN A 829 -7.59 7.96 -15.55
CA GLN A 829 -7.22 8.65 -16.79
C GLN A 829 -5.72 8.89 -16.93
N ASN A 830 -5.05 9.26 -15.84
CA ASN A 830 -3.72 9.86 -15.91
C ASN A 830 -2.57 8.95 -15.42
N GLY A 831 -1.36 9.33 -15.82
CA GLY A 831 -0.11 8.62 -15.52
C GLY A 831 0.30 8.67 -14.03
N PRO A 832 1.43 8.02 -13.68
CA PRO A 832 1.82 7.76 -12.28
C PRO A 832 1.86 9.00 -11.38
N LEU A 833 2.25 10.16 -11.89
CA LEU A 833 2.32 11.41 -11.13
C LEU A 833 0.94 11.91 -10.67
N ALA A 834 -0.05 11.95 -11.57
CA ALA A 834 -1.41 12.36 -11.23
C ALA A 834 -2.09 11.35 -10.30
N ARG A 835 -1.88 10.05 -10.55
CA ARG A 835 -2.33 8.99 -9.61
C ARG A 835 -1.73 9.20 -8.22
N THR A 836 -0.42 9.49 -8.14
CA THR A 836 0.26 9.79 -6.88
C THR A 836 -0.32 11.04 -6.20
N ARG A 837 -0.53 12.14 -6.93
CA ARG A 837 -1.19 13.36 -6.39
C ARG A 837 -2.60 13.07 -5.89
N MET A 838 -3.37 12.29 -6.64
CA MET A 838 -4.75 11.95 -6.31
C MET A 838 -4.83 11.13 -5.01
N CYS A 839 -4.11 10.01 -4.92
CA CYS A 839 -4.13 9.14 -3.75
C CYS A 839 -3.54 9.79 -2.48
N ASN A 840 -2.53 10.66 -2.60
CA ASN A 840 -1.81 11.21 -1.44
C ASN A 840 -2.38 12.55 -0.94
N ARG A 841 -2.98 13.37 -1.82
CA ARG A 841 -3.49 14.70 -1.47
C ARG A 841 -5.00 14.80 -1.68
N ARG A 842 -5.46 14.84 -2.94
CA ARG A 842 -6.84 15.20 -3.28
C ARG A 842 -7.87 14.23 -2.69
N TYR A 843 -7.57 12.92 -2.63
CA TYR A 843 -8.46 11.96 -1.99
C TYR A 843 -8.50 12.08 -0.45
N CYS A 844 -7.41 12.55 0.18
CA CYS A 844 -7.42 12.92 1.61
C CYS A 844 -8.27 14.18 1.85
N GLU A 845 -8.29 15.13 0.91
CA GLU A 845 -9.21 16.28 0.92
C GLU A 845 -10.68 15.78 0.88
N VAL A 846 -11.04 14.79 0.03
CA VAL A 846 -12.38 14.16 -0.01
C VAL A 846 -12.77 13.52 1.32
N VAL A 847 -11.93 12.64 1.88
CA VAL A 847 -12.22 11.93 3.15
C VAL A 847 -12.40 12.92 4.31
N ASN A 848 -11.62 14.01 4.34
CA ASN A 848 -11.74 15.02 5.39
C ASN A 848 -13.04 15.84 5.27
N ILE A 849 -13.49 16.19 4.07
CA ILE A 849 -14.78 16.88 3.90
C ILE A 849 -15.94 15.94 4.28
N ALA A 850 -15.86 14.66 3.93
CA ALA A 850 -16.86 13.67 4.34
C ALA A 850 -16.99 13.57 5.88
N ARG A 851 -15.89 13.67 6.62
CA ARG A 851 -15.90 13.80 8.09
C ARG A 851 -16.50 15.13 8.58
N ILE A 852 -16.15 16.26 7.96
CA ILE A 852 -16.64 17.61 8.34
C ILE A 852 -18.16 17.73 8.13
N LEU A 853 -18.71 17.05 7.11
CA LEU A 853 -20.15 16.94 6.87
C LEU A 853 -20.83 15.80 7.66
N GLY A 854 -20.10 15.12 8.56
CA GLY A 854 -20.63 14.05 9.42
C GLY A 854 -21.04 12.76 8.70
N LEU A 855 -20.63 12.57 7.43
CA LEU A 855 -21.19 11.53 6.55
C LEU A 855 -20.97 10.11 7.08
N THR A 856 -19.90 9.88 7.83
CA THR A 856 -19.60 8.63 8.56
C THR A 856 -20.69 8.19 9.55
N SER A 857 -21.55 9.12 9.96
CA SER A 857 -22.68 8.94 10.87
C SER A 857 -24.05 9.19 10.25
N SER A 858 -24.15 9.30 8.92
CA SER A 858 -25.40 9.55 8.17
C SER A 858 -26.47 8.52 8.51
N ARG A 859 -27.74 8.95 8.60
CA ARG A 859 -28.88 8.06 8.81
C ARG A 859 -30.07 8.41 7.93
N ASN A 860 -30.74 7.38 7.42
CA ASN A 860 -31.93 7.51 6.59
C ASN A 860 -33.19 7.21 7.41
N MET A 861 -33.61 8.20 8.21
CA MET A 861 -34.78 8.08 9.08
C MET A 861 -36.12 7.89 8.35
N TYR A 862 -36.14 8.06 7.02
CA TYR A 862 -37.30 7.90 6.16
C TYR A 862 -37.40 6.49 5.56
N ALA A 863 -36.27 5.80 5.35
CA ALA A 863 -36.25 4.39 4.90
C ALA A 863 -36.89 3.44 5.93
N THR A 864 -36.67 3.72 7.22
CA THR A 864 -37.06 2.85 8.34
C THR A 864 -38.52 3.01 8.80
N GLY A 865 -39.32 3.86 8.15
CA GLY A 865 -40.73 4.09 8.50
C GLY A 865 -40.98 4.75 9.88
N ILE A 866 -39.93 5.20 10.58
CA ILE A 866 -40.03 5.82 11.92
C ILE A 866 -40.67 7.22 11.83
N TYR A 867 -40.50 7.90 10.70
CA TYR A 867 -41.06 9.22 10.40
C TYR A 867 -41.99 9.14 9.18
N PRO A 868 -42.94 10.08 9.03
CA PRO A 868 -43.68 10.24 7.78
C PRO A 868 -42.72 10.40 6.60
N PHE A 869 -42.99 9.73 5.49
CA PHE A 869 -42.10 9.74 4.33
C PHE A 869 -41.99 11.14 3.71
N ASP A 870 -40.78 11.72 3.72
CA ASP A 870 -40.41 12.88 2.90
C ASP A 870 -39.49 12.42 1.77
N TRP A 871 -39.92 12.65 0.54
CA TRP A 871 -39.19 12.27 -0.66
C TRP A 871 -37.83 12.98 -0.76
N ILE A 872 -37.76 14.27 -0.40
CA ILE A 872 -36.53 15.05 -0.53
C ILE A 872 -35.54 14.69 0.59
N GLY A 873 -36.02 14.61 1.83
CA GLY A 873 -35.26 14.14 2.98
C GLY A 873 -34.73 12.71 2.82
N TYR A 874 -35.53 11.79 2.26
CA TYR A 874 -35.09 10.44 1.92
C TYR A 874 -33.95 10.47 0.89
N VAL A 875 -34.15 11.16 -0.24
CA VAL A 875 -33.16 11.23 -1.33
C VAL A 875 -31.83 11.81 -0.85
N GLU A 876 -31.86 12.86 -0.03
CA GLU A 876 -30.64 13.49 0.48
C GLU A 876 -29.93 12.62 1.52
N ALA A 877 -30.67 11.99 2.43
CA ALA A 877 -30.10 11.08 3.43
C ALA A 877 -29.50 9.81 2.80
N GLU A 878 -30.20 9.22 1.81
CA GLU A 878 -29.74 8.04 1.09
C GLU A 878 -28.51 8.35 0.23
N ALA A 879 -28.47 9.52 -0.42
CA ALA A 879 -27.28 9.98 -1.13
C ALA A 879 -26.10 10.21 -0.18
N LYS A 880 -26.31 10.75 1.03
CA LYS A 880 -25.27 10.90 2.07
C LYS A 880 -24.70 9.53 2.49
N VAL A 881 -25.55 8.53 2.72
CA VAL A 881 -25.15 7.14 3.00
C VAL A 881 -24.36 6.51 1.84
N ARG A 882 -24.90 6.56 0.62
CA ARG A 882 -24.29 5.94 -0.57
C ARG A 882 -22.94 6.55 -0.94
N VAL A 883 -22.80 7.88 -0.82
CA VAL A 883 -21.50 8.58 -0.97
C VAL A 883 -20.49 8.06 0.06
N MET A 884 -20.86 7.96 1.33
CA MET A 884 -19.94 7.51 2.38
C MET A 884 -19.50 6.05 2.17
N THR A 885 -20.43 5.18 1.78
CA THR A 885 -20.14 3.76 1.45
C THR A 885 -19.16 3.62 0.29
N LEU A 886 -19.31 4.40 -0.79
CA LEU A 886 -18.34 4.35 -1.90
C LEU A 886 -17.00 5.02 -1.58
N ILE A 887 -16.98 6.05 -0.72
CA ILE A 887 -15.72 6.60 -0.20
C ILE A 887 -15.00 5.51 0.61
N TYR A 888 -15.68 4.85 1.56
CA TYR A 888 -15.09 3.75 2.34
C TYR A 888 -14.55 2.63 1.43
N LEU A 889 -15.33 2.18 0.44
CA LEU A 889 -14.90 1.13 -0.51
C LEU A 889 -13.66 1.50 -1.31
N VAL A 890 -13.54 2.75 -1.77
CA VAL A 890 -12.35 3.20 -2.54
C VAL A 890 -11.13 3.37 -1.64
N ASP A 891 -11.29 3.74 -0.37
CA ASP A 891 -10.18 3.80 0.60
C ASP A 891 -9.70 2.40 1.01
N SER A 892 -10.62 1.46 1.23
CA SER A 892 -10.31 0.03 1.39
C SER A 892 -9.59 -0.52 0.16
N HIS A 893 -10.00 -0.15 -1.07
CA HIS A 893 -9.29 -0.53 -2.30
C HIS A 893 -7.88 0.06 -2.37
N TYR A 894 -7.70 1.33 -2.01
CA TYR A 894 -6.36 1.95 -1.92
C TYR A 894 -5.46 1.25 -0.90
N THR A 895 -6.05 0.72 0.17
CA THR A 895 -5.34 -0.06 1.19
C THR A 895 -4.94 -1.45 0.66
N LEU A 896 -5.92 -2.23 0.20
CA LEU A 896 -5.76 -3.63 -0.23
C LEU A 896 -4.85 -3.78 -1.45
N PHE A 897 -5.04 -2.95 -2.49
CA PHE A 897 -4.37 -3.14 -3.79
C PHE A 897 -3.22 -2.17 -4.05
N ASN A 898 -3.29 -0.94 -3.53
CA ASN A 898 -2.28 0.10 -3.79
C ASN A 898 -1.34 0.36 -2.61
N LYS A 899 -1.45 -0.40 -1.50
CA LYS A 899 -0.61 -0.31 -0.29
C LYS A 899 -0.55 1.08 0.36
N PHE A 900 -1.61 1.88 0.25
CA PHE A 900 -1.76 3.06 1.10
C PHE A 900 -2.18 2.66 2.51
N PRO A 901 -1.86 3.43 3.57
CA PRO A 901 -2.54 3.28 4.84
C PRO A 901 -4.04 3.62 4.67
N PRO A 902 -4.94 2.97 5.42
CA PRO A 902 -6.34 3.35 5.45
C PRO A 902 -6.49 4.76 6.03
N ARG A 903 -7.27 5.60 5.35
CA ARG A 903 -7.66 6.94 5.80
C ARG A 903 -8.92 6.86 6.66
N LEU A 904 -9.75 5.83 6.48
CA LEU A 904 -10.97 5.55 7.24
C LEU A 904 -10.86 4.23 8.00
N MET A 905 -11.15 4.25 9.29
CA MET A 905 -11.29 3.05 10.10
C MET A 905 -12.73 2.53 10.03
N ILE A 906 -12.93 1.20 10.01
CA ILE A 906 -14.26 0.58 10.03
C ILE A 906 -15.13 1.08 11.21
N GLY A 907 -14.52 1.32 12.37
CA GLY A 907 -15.19 1.87 13.56
C GLY A 907 -15.67 3.32 13.44
N GLU A 908 -15.33 4.04 12.36
CA GLU A 908 -15.94 5.35 12.05
C GLU A 908 -17.30 5.20 11.36
N MET A 909 -17.58 4.05 10.71
CA MET A 909 -18.76 3.82 9.86
C MET A 909 -19.99 3.46 10.70
N ILE A 910 -20.42 4.40 11.56
CA ILE A 910 -21.51 4.25 12.54
C ILE A 910 -22.88 4.74 12.05
N GLY A 911 -22.94 5.24 10.81
CA GLY A 911 -24.17 5.53 10.07
C GLY A 911 -24.85 4.28 9.52
N ASP A 912 -26.00 4.47 8.90
CA ASP A 912 -26.81 3.40 8.30
C ASP A 912 -26.14 2.85 7.02
N ILE A 913 -26.59 1.69 6.54
CA ILE A 913 -26.20 1.12 5.23
C ILE A 913 -27.30 1.38 4.18
N SER A 914 -27.01 1.22 2.89
CA SER A 914 -27.91 1.72 1.83
C SER A 914 -29.27 1.01 1.83
N SER A 915 -30.32 1.73 1.42
CA SER A 915 -31.59 1.14 1.00
C SER A 915 -31.45 0.38 -0.32
N SER A 916 -32.53 -0.30 -0.73
CA SER A 916 -32.75 -0.89 -2.06
C SER A 916 -32.34 0.06 -3.22
N ASP A 917 -31.72 -0.49 -4.27
CA ASP A 917 -31.35 0.27 -5.47
C ASP A 917 -32.58 0.67 -6.29
N GLU A 918 -33.66 -0.12 -6.24
CA GLU A 918 -34.97 0.20 -6.80
C GLU A 918 -35.62 1.38 -6.06
N ALA A 919 -35.54 1.40 -4.72
CA ALA A 919 -36.01 2.51 -3.90
C ALA A 919 -35.22 3.81 -4.14
N PHE A 920 -33.93 3.74 -4.49
CA PHE A 920 -33.12 4.90 -4.90
C PHE A 920 -33.14 5.21 -6.41
N ALA A 921 -33.79 4.38 -7.23
CA ALA A 921 -34.04 4.64 -8.65
C ALA A 921 -35.49 5.08 -8.95
N ALA A 922 -36.37 5.03 -7.95
CA ALA A 922 -37.79 5.34 -8.07
C ALA A 922 -38.06 6.74 -8.64
N THR A 923 -38.92 6.84 -9.65
CA THR A 923 -39.23 8.11 -10.34
C THR A 923 -40.07 9.08 -9.51
N ASP A 924 -40.75 8.59 -8.47
CA ASP A 924 -41.65 9.36 -7.62
C ASP A 924 -41.76 8.76 -6.21
N ALA A 925 -42.30 9.57 -5.30
CA ALA A 925 -42.42 9.27 -3.89
C ALA A 925 -43.25 8.02 -3.59
N LEU A 926 -44.33 7.76 -4.34
CA LEU A 926 -45.25 6.65 -4.07
C LEU A 926 -44.62 5.31 -4.49
N VAL A 927 -43.87 5.31 -5.60
CA VAL A 927 -43.07 4.14 -6.02
C VAL A 927 -41.97 3.85 -5.00
N CYS A 928 -41.26 4.87 -4.49
CA CYS A 928 -40.24 4.68 -3.47
C CYS A 928 -40.81 4.13 -2.14
N GLU A 929 -41.83 4.78 -1.59
CA GLU A 929 -42.50 4.34 -0.36
C GLU A 929 -43.05 2.91 -0.53
N GLY A 930 -43.58 2.57 -1.71
CA GLY A 930 -44.00 1.23 -2.07
C GLY A 930 -42.87 0.18 -2.06
N TYR A 931 -41.66 0.53 -2.51
CA TYR A 931 -40.50 -0.36 -2.43
C TYR A 931 -40.01 -0.54 -0.98
N LEU A 932 -39.90 0.55 -0.21
CA LEU A 932 -39.43 0.50 1.19
C LEU A 932 -40.36 -0.32 2.09
N ILE A 933 -41.68 -0.16 1.92
CA ILE A 933 -42.69 -0.99 2.58
C ILE A 933 -42.68 -2.43 2.03
N GLY A 934 -42.58 -2.61 0.71
CA GLY A 934 -42.64 -3.92 0.06
C GLY A 934 -41.43 -4.83 0.33
N THR A 935 -40.26 -4.25 0.58
CA THR A 935 -39.05 -4.95 1.01
C THR A 935 -38.95 -5.09 2.54
N ASN A 936 -39.81 -4.39 3.29
CA ASN A 936 -39.82 -4.34 4.75
C ASN A 936 -38.43 -3.98 5.32
N GLU A 937 -37.92 -2.79 4.94
CA GLU A 937 -36.61 -2.29 5.40
C GLU A 937 -36.63 -1.95 6.90
N GLU A 938 -36.43 -2.97 7.74
CA GLU A 938 -36.19 -2.80 9.17
C GLU A 938 -34.90 -2.01 9.43
N SER A 939 -34.82 -1.36 10.61
CA SER A 939 -33.65 -0.59 11.04
C SER A 939 -32.40 -1.46 11.14
N ARG A 940 -31.63 -1.53 10.05
CA ARG A 940 -30.36 -2.27 9.97
C ARG A 940 -29.33 -1.67 10.94
N ALA A 941 -28.37 -2.50 11.35
CA ALA A 941 -27.22 -2.02 12.11
C ALA A 941 -26.25 -1.24 11.19
N SER A 942 -25.42 -0.39 11.80
CA SER A 942 -24.37 0.33 11.07
C SER A 942 -23.37 -0.64 10.43
N LEU A 943 -22.58 -0.17 9.46
CA LEU A 943 -21.53 -1.00 8.86
C LEU A 943 -20.51 -1.46 9.92
N ALA A 944 -20.15 -0.57 10.86
CA ALA A 944 -19.28 -0.91 11.99
C ALA A 944 -19.84 -2.04 12.88
N THR A 945 -21.09 -1.92 13.33
CA THR A 945 -21.74 -2.91 14.22
C THR A 945 -22.08 -4.21 13.49
N SER A 946 -22.44 -4.15 12.21
CA SER A 946 -22.67 -5.33 11.38
C SER A 946 -21.36 -6.12 11.17
N ILE A 947 -20.22 -5.44 11.00
CA ILE A 947 -18.90 -6.09 10.97
C ILE A 947 -18.51 -6.65 12.35
N GLU A 948 -18.82 -5.95 13.45
CA GLU A 948 -18.64 -6.48 14.81
C GLU A 948 -19.41 -7.79 15.01
N TRP A 949 -20.66 -7.88 14.52
CA TRP A 949 -21.47 -9.11 14.55
C TRP A 949 -20.97 -10.21 13.61
N LEU A 950 -20.52 -9.87 12.39
CA LEU A 950 -19.94 -10.82 11.44
C LEU A 950 -18.57 -11.37 11.88
N MET A 951 -17.87 -10.68 12.78
CA MET A 951 -16.58 -11.08 13.35
C MET A 951 -16.70 -11.67 14.76
N GLY A 952 -17.89 -11.65 15.37
CA GLY A 952 -18.17 -12.22 16.69
C GLY A 952 -18.22 -13.76 16.72
N ASP A 953 -18.46 -14.31 17.90
CA ASP A 953 -18.59 -15.77 18.10
C ASP A 953 -20.02 -16.29 17.86
N GLU A 954 -21.02 -15.41 17.86
CA GLU A 954 -22.43 -15.71 17.57
C GLU A 954 -22.93 -14.78 16.44
N TRP A 955 -23.14 -15.34 15.24
CA TRP A 955 -23.71 -14.64 14.09
C TRP A 955 -25.20 -14.97 13.93
N ASP A 956 -26.06 -13.94 13.95
CA ASP A 956 -27.47 -14.07 13.57
C ASP A 956 -27.66 -13.65 12.09
N PRO A 957 -28.12 -14.55 11.21
CA PRO A 957 -28.45 -14.22 9.83
C PRO A 957 -29.56 -13.18 9.67
N ILE A 958 -30.44 -12.98 10.66
CA ILE A 958 -31.60 -12.08 10.56
C ILE A 958 -31.18 -10.64 10.29
N HIS A 959 -30.06 -10.20 10.88
CA HIS A 959 -29.49 -8.86 10.72
C HIS A 959 -28.86 -8.62 9.33
N HIS A 960 -28.70 -9.67 8.53
CA HIS A 960 -28.01 -9.65 7.23
C HIS A 960 -28.90 -10.17 6.09
N HIS A 961 -30.22 -10.21 6.30
CA HIS A 961 -31.19 -10.58 5.28
C HIS A 961 -31.52 -9.39 4.36
N GLY A 962 -31.86 -9.66 3.09
CA GLY A 962 -32.31 -8.63 2.14
C GLY A 962 -31.26 -7.56 1.79
N LEU A 963 -29.97 -7.84 1.95
CA LEU A 963 -28.89 -6.88 1.64
C LEU A 963 -28.80 -6.60 0.14
N THR A 964 -28.62 -5.33 -0.22
CA THR A 964 -28.33 -4.91 -1.60
C THR A 964 -26.98 -5.44 -2.08
N THR A 965 -26.80 -5.41 -3.40
CA THR A 965 -25.54 -5.79 -4.04
C THR A 965 -24.40 -4.86 -3.61
N LEU A 966 -24.67 -3.57 -3.39
CA LEU A 966 -23.74 -2.60 -2.80
C LEU A 966 -23.37 -2.95 -1.34
N ASN A 967 -24.36 -3.23 -0.49
CA ASN A 967 -24.12 -3.57 0.92
C ASN A 967 -23.33 -4.87 1.05
N LEU A 968 -23.71 -5.93 0.32
CA LEU A 968 -23.01 -7.22 0.31
C LEU A 968 -21.53 -7.05 -0.10
N PHE A 969 -21.26 -6.27 -1.15
CA PHE A 969 -19.88 -5.99 -1.57
C PHE A 969 -19.12 -5.15 -0.55
N THR A 970 -19.78 -4.23 0.14
CA THR A 970 -19.18 -3.46 1.23
C THR A 970 -18.69 -4.40 2.34
N PHE A 971 -19.54 -5.34 2.79
CA PHE A 971 -19.15 -6.36 3.77
C PHE A 971 -17.97 -7.23 3.31
N LEU A 972 -17.94 -7.63 2.04
CA LEU A 972 -16.85 -8.45 1.48
C LEU A 972 -15.49 -7.72 1.43
N ASN A 973 -15.47 -6.38 1.43
CA ASN A 973 -14.24 -5.58 1.35
C ASN A 973 -13.80 -4.99 2.72
N CYS A 974 -14.48 -5.37 3.81
CA CYS A 974 -14.13 -4.98 5.18
C CYS A 974 -13.14 -5.95 5.88
N LYS A 975 -12.62 -6.97 5.19
CA LYS A 975 -11.99 -8.17 5.79
C LYS A 975 -10.56 -8.43 5.32
#